data_AF-A0A2V4D737-F1
#
_entry.id   AF-A0A2V4D737-F1
#
_cell.length_a   1.000
_cell.length_b   1.000
_cell.length_c   1.000
_cell.angle_alpha   90.00
_cell.angle_beta   90.00
_cell.angle_gamma   90.00
#
_symmetry.space_group_name_H-M   'P 1'
#
loop_
_entity.id
_entity.type
_entity.pdbx_description
1 polymer ?
#
loop_
_entity_poly.entity_id
_entity_poly.type
_entity_poly.pdbx_seq_one_letter_code
_entity_poly.pdbx_strand_id
1 'polypeptide(L)'
;MSSRQKSILLVILLVFQSWLVIQVQPISSADGEGVSAPLRVRNTMTEFSWQPSSGGVLPSNVSLVGEWNWEVPVEMVMNTTTGFWSVELELDEGIYCYKFILEGADYIFDASNPERIYCDGVENSLARVKNHTRSTFSLELDSATGLPARILLHSGSDGSSLSTGGPQLNSGFYPGIITFNQTTEAWDIDLSVLPEGKHTFHVSGVDDDGFAAEDLLIPFWLGPQQDFIWEDALIYMVMTDRFVNGNTSNDDNSSSTAATGAGWQGGDFAGITEMIDSGYFTNLGVNALWLTPFNSAAQGSEMAGDGVHEVSGYHGYWPTAPRSVDSRLGSEAELEAMVTSAHEHGIRVMMDFVVNHVHEDHPYYSQNPEWFNQGCLCGSTDCDWNEHRLDCLFRDYMPDLDWKNRDASEQMIADGMWWLERFDLDGARLDAVKHVDDLAVYNFASRIEQRFESGGVDYYLKGETAMGWVGHELADNLGEYATINSYMGEHGLDGQADFVLYHAVVDNVLASGNMDYQHLDYWTNRSQDQYVEGAVMNPFIGSHDTPRFISRAEDSGTQWNQWVEQDRPGNPPTEAYDKARQAIGWLLTTPGAPILYMGDESGQPGGADPDNRRMMDFNLSGQGLELLNFTSELAQLRLENVALRRGAYSTYHVSENLLVFEMTLGDDSNMVVLNRGNVEQWEIPYDEVIFGDATLFDDALAISANSVTVLRHSSVPPPLTDCVTLNLSIISTPEIYDSLTEHFPKAISVFGVHLLATSGVNDETLLHAAAVMAGYLDDDSDGIANDPAVVQAMADANAAMVIPRTQYELDMIIEQLPESFYVKMDEGEFALQDLYEDEIHPGGRSANTFDATLEEVLHLITQVGYATAYPDDFAEAPGSTLAIAMDGARGGHYEENDIDDCEEEEGPCALPTGGYSESSWYHYDDGTCDYSCMATEYLYWALTTHLGAQSDSGRCYWISEEWEPCTREQLAQTDPAIVSLIESSTLARSLPSGGHCPDNPGDNDIQGCMNVNATNYNQNATVDDGSCIMPEPEPEPEPEPEPEENTELDPDSKGDNYSSESSSFTAIRIILLLILGLMIIHFAINKMRGGGLGEG
;
A
#
# COMPACT_ATOMS: atom_id res chain seq x y z
N MET A 1 43.29 -5.54 39.10
CA MET A 1 42.74 -4.23 39.54
C MET A 1 42.33 -4.33 41.01
N SER A 2 42.77 -3.39 41.86
CA SER A 2 42.61 -3.46 43.33
C SER A 2 41.21 -3.03 43.79
N SER A 3 40.79 -3.42 44.99
CA SER A 3 39.40 -3.29 45.48
C SER A 3 38.86 -1.85 45.53
N ARG A 4 39.72 -0.82 45.39
CA ARG A 4 39.30 0.57 45.23
C ARG A 4 38.72 0.89 43.84
N GLN A 5 39.10 0.17 42.79
CA GLN A 5 38.52 0.34 41.45
C GLN A 5 37.13 -0.31 41.35
N LYS A 6 36.84 -1.36 42.13
CA LYS A 6 35.50 -1.96 42.17
C LYS A 6 34.46 -1.07 42.86
N SER A 7 34.85 -0.31 43.89
CA SER A 7 33.94 0.63 44.55
C SER A 7 33.66 1.88 43.72
N ILE A 8 34.62 2.33 42.90
CA ILE A 8 34.41 3.44 41.97
C ILE A 8 33.58 2.98 40.77
N LEU A 9 33.78 1.76 40.26
CA LEU A 9 32.94 1.20 39.20
C LEU A 9 31.51 0.93 39.68
N LEU A 10 31.32 0.50 40.94
CA LEU A 10 29.97 0.30 41.50
C LEU A 10 29.24 1.63 41.75
N VAL A 11 29.97 2.69 42.13
CA VAL A 11 29.39 4.04 42.27
C VAL A 11 29.14 4.67 40.90
N ILE A 12 29.97 4.41 39.89
CA ILE A 12 29.74 4.85 38.51
C ILE A 12 28.59 4.06 37.86
N LEU A 13 28.45 2.75 38.12
CA LEU A 13 27.29 1.95 37.69
C LEU A 13 26.00 2.35 38.40
N LEU A 14 26.07 2.71 39.69
CA LEU A 14 24.91 3.25 40.41
C LEU A 14 24.56 4.68 40.00
N VAL A 15 25.52 5.46 39.49
CA VAL A 15 25.30 6.81 38.93
C VAL A 15 24.86 6.76 37.45
N PHE A 16 25.22 5.72 36.69
CA PHE A 16 24.71 5.48 35.34
C PHE A 16 23.34 4.78 35.31
N GLN A 17 22.96 4.02 36.35
CA GLN A 17 21.59 3.52 36.50
C GLN A 17 20.59 4.54 37.08
N SER A 18 21.00 5.79 37.32
CA SER A 18 20.13 6.81 37.91
C SER A 18 20.02 8.12 37.11
N TRP A 19 20.48 8.15 35.86
CA TRP A 19 20.30 9.26 34.92
C TRP A 19 20.06 8.66 33.52
N LEU A 20 18.85 8.26 33.17
CA LEU A 20 17.89 9.12 32.46
C LEU A 20 16.47 9.03 33.05
N VAL A 21 16.31 9.23 34.36
CA VAL A 21 15.02 9.69 34.91
C VAL A 21 15.01 11.20 34.75
N ILE A 22 14.69 11.68 33.55
CA ILE A 22 14.30 13.07 33.37
C ILE A 22 12.83 13.13 33.76
N GLN A 23 12.55 13.97 34.75
CA GLN A 23 11.22 14.14 35.30
C GLN A 23 10.24 14.54 34.20
N VAL A 24 9.39 13.59 33.81
CA VAL A 24 8.04 13.90 33.34
C VAL A 24 7.42 14.79 34.41
N GLN A 25 6.84 15.92 34.00
CA GLN A 25 6.10 16.79 34.91
C GLN A 25 5.06 15.92 35.64
N PRO A 26 5.04 15.90 36.98
CA PRO A 26 3.94 15.24 37.68
C PRO A 26 2.62 15.90 37.24
N ILE A 27 1.62 15.09 36.88
CA ILE A 27 0.26 15.57 36.58
C ILE A 27 -0.37 16.23 37.82
N SER A 28 0.22 16.06 39.02
CA SER A 28 -0.21 16.76 40.23
C SER A 28 0.70 17.95 40.61
N SER A 29 0.11 19.16 40.58
CA SER A 29 0.56 20.23 41.47
C SER A 29 -0.10 20.03 42.83
N ALA A 30 0.74 19.91 43.87
CA ALA A 30 0.28 19.86 45.25
C ALA A 30 -0.22 21.24 45.68
N ASP A 31 -1.54 21.40 45.81
CA ASP A 31 -2.20 21.93 47.00
C ASP A 31 -3.72 21.75 46.84
N GLY A 32 -4.34 21.11 47.84
CA GLY A 32 -5.71 20.65 47.74
C GLY A 32 -6.74 21.77 47.57
N GLU A 33 -7.44 21.74 46.45
CA GLU A 33 -8.85 22.14 46.27
C GLU A 33 -9.34 21.59 44.93
N GLY A 34 -10.12 20.49 44.98
CA GLY A 34 -10.93 19.96 43.87
C GLY A 34 -10.18 19.20 42.77
N VAL A 35 -9.93 17.91 42.96
CA VAL A 35 -9.67 17.00 41.81
C VAL A 35 -11.01 16.91 41.05
N SER A 36 -11.06 17.44 39.84
CA SER A 36 -12.19 17.22 38.93
C SER A 36 -12.31 15.73 38.66
N ALA A 37 -13.55 15.22 38.55
CA ALA A 37 -13.75 13.84 38.11
C ALA A 37 -13.06 13.63 36.74
N PRO A 38 -12.49 12.44 36.47
CA PRO A 38 -11.84 12.19 35.19
C PRO A 38 -12.78 12.48 34.04
N LEU A 39 -12.26 13.07 32.97
CA LEU A 39 -13.05 13.43 31.80
C LEU A 39 -13.47 12.19 31.02
N ARG A 40 -12.57 11.20 30.94
CA ARG A 40 -12.80 9.89 30.31
C ARG A 40 -12.52 8.77 31.30
N VAL A 41 -13.50 7.90 31.46
CA VAL A 41 -13.46 6.73 32.36
C VAL A 41 -13.88 5.52 31.54
N ARG A 42 -13.10 4.44 31.63
CA ARG A 42 -13.40 3.18 30.93
C ARG A 42 -14.71 2.57 31.44
N ASN A 43 -15.46 1.96 30.53
CA ASN A 43 -16.64 1.18 30.87
C ASN A 43 -16.23 -0.12 31.58
N THR A 44 -16.97 -0.54 32.60
CA THR A 44 -16.79 -1.85 33.25
C THR A 44 -17.31 -2.99 32.38
N MET A 45 -18.18 -2.67 31.42
CA MET A 45 -18.83 -3.63 30.56
C MET A 45 -18.08 -3.78 29.24
N THR A 46 -18.02 -5.01 28.74
CA THR A 46 -17.64 -5.33 27.36
C THR A 46 -18.89 -5.28 26.50
N GLU A 47 -18.89 -4.41 25.50
CA GLU A 47 -19.97 -4.30 24.52
C GLU A 47 -19.74 -5.28 23.37
N PHE A 48 -20.77 -6.03 23.03
CA PHE A 48 -20.85 -6.81 21.80
C PHE A 48 -21.95 -6.20 20.96
N SER A 49 -21.66 -5.96 19.69
CA SER A 49 -22.63 -5.41 18.77
C SER A 49 -22.69 -6.24 17.50
N TRP A 50 -23.88 -6.28 16.90
CA TRP A 50 -24.11 -6.95 15.64
C TRP A 50 -25.12 -6.14 14.83
N GLN A 51 -24.92 -6.06 13.53
CA GLN A 51 -25.89 -5.48 12.61
C GLN A 51 -26.00 -6.38 11.36
N PRO A 52 -27.16 -6.42 10.71
CA PRO A 52 -27.29 -7.12 9.44
C PRO A 52 -26.44 -6.44 8.36
N SER A 53 -25.94 -7.23 7.41
CA SER A 53 -25.42 -6.75 6.13
C SER A 53 -26.50 -5.91 5.43
N SER A 54 -26.10 -4.84 4.73
CA SER A 54 -27.06 -3.89 4.14
C SER A 54 -28.06 -4.60 3.22
N GLY A 55 -29.37 -4.34 3.38
CA GLY A 55 -30.45 -5.02 2.64
C GLY A 55 -30.95 -6.34 3.28
N GLY A 56 -30.29 -6.81 4.34
CA GLY A 56 -30.75 -7.98 5.09
C GLY A 56 -32.03 -7.73 5.89
N VAL A 57 -32.96 -8.68 5.86
CA VAL A 57 -34.14 -8.65 6.74
C VAL A 57 -33.67 -8.62 8.19
N LEU A 58 -34.06 -7.59 8.94
CA LEU A 58 -33.75 -7.50 10.37
C LEU A 58 -34.28 -8.75 11.09
N PRO A 59 -33.39 -9.55 11.71
CA PRO A 59 -33.81 -10.75 12.40
C PRO A 59 -34.77 -10.39 13.53
N SER A 60 -35.73 -11.26 13.79
CA SER A 60 -36.67 -11.03 14.89
C SER A 60 -36.02 -11.10 16.27
N ASN A 61 -34.85 -11.75 16.37
CA ASN A 61 -34.05 -11.89 17.56
C ASN A 61 -32.57 -12.14 17.20
N VAL A 62 -31.67 -11.45 17.89
CA VAL A 62 -30.24 -11.74 17.92
C VAL A 62 -29.84 -12.04 19.36
N SER A 63 -29.14 -13.16 19.56
CA SER A 63 -28.59 -13.52 20.86
C SER A 63 -27.08 -13.74 20.76
N LEU A 64 -26.38 -13.48 21.86
CA LEU A 64 -24.95 -13.71 22.00
C LEU A 64 -24.71 -14.94 22.89
N VAL A 65 -23.75 -15.78 22.54
CA VAL A 65 -23.32 -16.89 23.38
C VAL A 65 -21.80 -17.03 23.31
N GLY A 66 -21.19 -17.44 24.42
CA GLY A 66 -19.74 -17.56 24.48
C GLY A 66 -19.25 -18.37 25.67
N GLU A 67 -17.94 -18.43 25.81
CA GLU A 67 -17.21 -19.25 26.78
C GLU A 67 -17.57 -18.95 28.24
N TRP A 68 -18.08 -17.75 28.53
CA TRP A 68 -18.64 -17.42 29.85
C TRP A 68 -19.86 -18.28 30.22
N ASN A 69 -20.70 -18.67 29.26
CA ASN A 69 -21.80 -19.62 29.45
C ASN A 69 -22.43 -20.09 28.11
N TRP A 70 -21.93 -21.19 27.54
CA TRP A 70 -22.47 -21.76 26.30
C TRP A 70 -23.92 -22.26 26.39
N GLU A 71 -24.44 -22.55 27.59
CA GLU A 71 -25.78 -23.13 27.76
C GLU A 71 -26.90 -22.08 27.73
N VAL A 72 -26.58 -20.81 27.95
CA VAL A 72 -27.56 -19.74 28.13
C VAL A 72 -27.23 -18.56 27.23
N PRO A 73 -27.82 -18.48 26.03
CA PRO A 73 -27.71 -17.30 25.17
C PRO A 73 -28.23 -16.05 25.87
N VAL A 74 -27.55 -14.92 25.63
CA VAL A 74 -27.92 -13.60 26.12
C VAL A 74 -28.61 -12.85 24.99
N GLU A 75 -29.87 -12.53 25.18
CA GLU A 75 -30.67 -11.76 24.23
C GLU A 75 -30.09 -10.35 24.06
N MET A 76 -29.87 -9.92 22.81
CA MET A 76 -29.36 -8.59 22.48
C MET A 76 -30.51 -7.59 22.32
N VAL A 77 -30.22 -6.31 22.47
CA VAL A 77 -31.20 -5.23 22.36
C VAL A 77 -30.98 -4.50 21.04
N MET A 78 -32.01 -4.47 20.19
CA MET A 78 -31.98 -3.69 18.95
C MET A 78 -32.22 -2.20 19.23
N ASN A 79 -31.32 -1.36 18.76
CA ASN A 79 -31.55 0.06 18.58
C ASN A 79 -32.41 0.25 17.32
N THR A 80 -33.69 0.59 17.50
CA THR A 80 -34.65 0.73 16.40
C THR A 80 -34.32 1.86 15.41
N THR A 81 -33.45 2.79 15.78
CA THR A 81 -33.05 3.92 14.93
C THR A 81 -31.88 3.54 14.03
N THR A 82 -30.93 2.78 14.56
CA THR A 82 -29.68 2.45 13.85
C THR A 82 -29.68 1.03 13.29
N GLY A 83 -30.59 0.14 13.74
CA GLY A 83 -30.62 -1.27 13.36
C GLY A 83 -29.60 -2.16 14.08
N PHE A 84 -28.71 -1.57 14.89
CA PHE A 84 -27.70 -2.29 15.65
C PHE A 84 -28.30 -3.03 16.83
N TRP A 85 -27.95 -4.30 16.96
CA TRP A 85 -28.15 -5.10 18.15
C TRP A 85 -26.93 -4.94 19.05
N SER A 86 -27.12 -4.69 20.34
CA SER A 86 -26.00 -4.71 21.28
C SER A 86 -26.36 -5.36 22.61
N VAL A 87 -25.33 -5.83 23.30
CA VAL A 87 -25.40 -6.32 24.67
C VAL A 87 -24.11 -5.99 25.39
N GLU A 88 -24.24 -5.61 26.65
CA GLU A 88 -23.12 -5.33 27.54
C GLU A 88 -22.97 -6.48 28.54
N LEU A 89 -21.77 -7.06 28.62
CA LEU A 89 -21.44 -8.11 29.59
C LEU A 89 -20.29 -7.65 30.50
N GLU A 90 -20.41 -7.93 31.79
CA GLU A 90 -19.30 -7.78 32.74
C GLU A 90 -18.44 -9.03 32.64
N LEU A 91 -17.25 -8.89 32.03
CA LEU A 91 -16.29 -9.97 31.81
C LEU A 91 -14.96 -9.61 32.47
N ASP A 92 -14.29 -10.60 33.06
CA ASP A 92 -12.93 -10.44 33.59
C ASP A 92 -11.92 -10.31 32.43
N GLU A 93 -10.71 -9.81 32.74
CA GLU A 93 -9.59 -9.77 31.79
C GLU A 93 -9.30 -11.17 31.25
N GLY A 94 -9.26 -11.31 29.92
CA GLY A 94 -9.04 -12.59 29.28
C GLY A 94 -9.42 -12.62 27.81
N ILE A 95 -9.31 -13.81 27.24
CA ILE A 95 -9.73 -14.10 25.87
C ILE A 95 -10.94 -15.05 25.92
N TYR A 96 -11.96 -14.79 25.11
CA TYR A 96 -13.20 -15.56 25.14
C TYR A 96 -13.66 -15.93 23.72
N CYS A 97 -14.03 -17.18 23.54
CA CYS A 97 -14.73 -17.63 22.34
C CYS A 97 -16.20 -17.21 22.39
N TYR A 98 -16.74 -16.68 21.29
CA TYR A 98 -18.16 -16.34 21.19
C TYR A 98 -18.70 -16.47 19.76
N LYS A 99 -20.03 -16.46 19.66
CA LYS A 99 -20.81 -16.41 18.42
C LYS A 99 -22.13 -15.66 18.64
N PHE A 100 -22.72 -15.17 17.56
CA PHE A 100 -24.11 -14.72 17.55
C PHE A 100 -25.03 -15.85 17.11
N ILE A 101 -26.30 -15.78 17.53
CA ILE A 101 -27.38 -16.66 17.12
C ILE A 101 -28.47 -15.80 16.50
N LEU A 102 -28.79 -16.05 15.24
CA LEU A 102 -29.93 -15.44 14.55
C LEU A 102 -31.13 -16.39 14.63
N GLU A 103 -32.30 -15.87 15.02
CA GLU A 103 -33.59 -16.56 14.99
C GLU A 103 -33.63 -17.98 15.62
N GLY A 104 -32.77 -18.23 16.61
CA GLY A 104 -32.87 -19.36 17.53
C GLY A 104 -32.15 -20.66 17.13
N ALA A 105 -31.33 -20.68 16.07
CA ALA A 105 -30.49 -21.87 15.80
C ALA A 105 -29.17 -21.62 15.04
N ASP A 106 -29.08 -20.58 14.22
CA ASP A 106 -27.92 -20.43 13.33
C ASP A 106 -26.82 -19.61 14.02
N TYR A 107 -25.73 -20.32 14.34
CA TYR A 107 -24.52 -19.71 14.85
C TYR A 107 -23.79 -18.98 13.72
N ILE A 108 -23.55 -17.70 13.90
CA ILE A 108 -22.77 -16.88 12.97
C ILE A 108 -21.58 -16.25 13.69
N PHE A 109 -20.53 -15.95 12.92
CA PHE A 109 -19.39 -15.21 13.40
C PHE A 109 -19.72 -13.72 13.49
N ASP A 110 -18.93 -13.01 14.29
CA ASP A 110 -18.90 -11.56 14.29
C ASP A 110 -18.16 -11.05 13.04
N ALA A 111 -18.90 -10.48 12.10
CA ALA A 111 -18.33 -9.92 10.88
C ALA A 111 -17.53 -8.64 11.13
N SER A 112 -17.77 -7.93 12.24
CA SER A 112 -17.06 -6.68 12.58
C SER A 112 -15.74 -6.91 13.32
N ASN A 113 -15.49 -8.15 13.73
CA ASN A 113 -14.27 -8.56 14.40
C ASN A 113 -13.56 -9.58 13.51
N PRO A 114 -12.41 -9.26 12.92
CA PRO A 114 -11.71 -10.20 12.04
C PRO A 114 -11.10 -11.38 12.80
N GLU A 115 -10.85 -11.23 14.10
CA GLU A 115 -10.19 -12.27 14.88
C GLU A 115 -11.08 -13.47 15.15
N ARG A 116 -10.47 -14.65 15.06
CA ARG A 116 -11.12 -15.95 15.24
C ARG A 116 -10.25 -16.86 16.08
N ILE A 117 -10.82 -17.90 16.66
CA ILE A 117 -10.05 -18.85 17.47
C ILE A 117 -10.74 -20.22 17.56
N TYR A 118 -9.95 -21.27 17.77
CA TYR A 118 -10.47 -22.60 18.09
C TYR A 118 -10.70 -22.77 19.59
N CYS A 119 -11.92 -23.14 19.98
CA CYS A 119 -12.28 -23.59 21.32
C CYS A 119 -12.85 -25.02 21.22
N ASP A 120 -12.23 -25.97 21.93
CA ASP A 120 -12.58 -27.40 21.89
C ASP A 120 -12.63 -27.96 20.45
N GLY A 121 -11.75 -27.47 19.56
CA GLY A 121 -11.68 -27.86 18.16
C GLY A 121 -12.75 -27.25 17.25
N VAL A 122 -13.55 -26.30 17.76
CA VAL A 122 -14.57 -25.57 17.01
C VAL A 122 -14.11 -24.12 16.81
N GLU A 123 -14.18 -23.62 15.59
CA GLU A 123 -13.88 -22.24 15.26
C GLU A 123 -14.96 -21.28 15.81
N ASN A 124 -14.55 -20.17 16.42
CA ASN A 124 -15.37 -19.13 17.05
C ASN A 124 -14.79 -17.74 16.77
N SER A 125 -15.59 -16.69 16.97
CA SER A 125 -15.06 -15.33 17.07
C SER A 125 -14.30 -15.15 18.39
N LEU A 126 -13.25 -14.33 18.37
CA LEU A 126 -12.36 -14.10 19.52
C LEU A 126 -12.60 -12.73 20.15
N ALA A 127 -13.01 -12.70 21.41
CA ALA A 127 -13.09 -11.46 22.19
C ALA A 127 -11.86 -11.32 23.09
N ARG A 128 -11.14 -10.19 22.98
CA ARG A 128 -10.03 -9.81 23.87
C ARG A 128 -10.52 -8.80 24.90
N VAL A 129 -10.86 -9.27 26.09
CA VAL A 129 -11.31 -8.42 27.19
C VAL A 129 -10.09 -7.93 27.97
N LYS A 130 -9.84 -6.62 27.89
CA LYS A 130 -8.77 -5.99 28.64
C LYS A 130 -9.22 -5.61 30.06
N ASN A 131 -8.27 -5.34 30.95
CA ASN A 131 -8.57 -5.04 32.34
C ASN A 131 -9.15 -3.62 32.48
N HIS A 132 -10.47 -3.51 32.59
CA HIS A 132 -11.18 -2.23 32.60
C HIS A 132 -10.78 -1.29 33.76
N THR A 133 -10.13 -1.77 34.82
CA THR A 133 -9.63 -0.92 35.91
C THR A 133 -8.30 -0.26 35.57
N ARG A 134 -7.60 -0.66 34.51
CA ARG A 134 -6.33 -0.04 34.09
C ARG A 134 -6.61 1.16 33.21
N SER A 135 -5.79 2.20 33.33
CA SER A 135 -5.81 3.33 32.39
C SER A 135 -5.36 2.91 30.99
N THR A 136 -5.83 3.60 29.95
CA THR A 136 -5.44 3.38 28.54
C THR A 136 -5.40 4.69 27.74
N PHE A 137 -5.04 4.60 26.46
CA PHE A 137 -4.85 5.74 25.57
C PHE A 137 -5.59 5.54 24.25
N SER A 138 -5.99 6.63 23.61
CA SER A 138 -6.43 6.63 22.20
C SER A 138 -5.79 7.78 21.44
N LEU A 139 -5.63 7.62 20.14
CA LEU A 139 -5.06 8.64 19.27
C LEU A 139 -6.16 9.38 18.50
N GLU A 140 -5.95 10.68 18.30
CA GLU A 140 -6.66 11.49 17.33
C GLU A 140 -5.66 11.97 16.28
N LEU A 141 -5.99 11.72 15.02
CA LEU A 141 -5.23 12.17 13.86
C LEU A 141 -5.69 13.57 13.43
N ASP A 142 -4.79 14.33 12.83
CA ASP A 142 -5.12 15.55 12.12
C ASP A 142 -5.82 15.19 10.80
N SER A 143 -7.03 15.72 10.58
CA SER A 143 -7.87 15.32 9.45
C SER A 143 -7.35 15.76 8.09
N ALA A 144 -6.42 16.74 8.03
CA ALA A 144 -5.86 17.23 6.78
C ALA A 144 -4.59 16.46 6.38
N THR A 145 -3.80 16.04 7.36
CA THR A 145 -2.50 15.40 7.14
C THR A 145 -2.48 13.90 7.39
N GLY A 146 -3.48 13.36 8.12
CA GLY A 146 -3.49 11.97 8.57
C GLY A 146 -2.49 11.67 9.69
N LEU A 147 -1.78 12.67 10.20
CA LEU A 147 -0.71 12.48 11.18
C LEU A 147 -1.20 12.58 12.64
N PRO A 148 -0.45 12.01 13.61
CA PRO A 148 -0.79 12.11 15.03
C PRO A 148 -0.92 13.55 15.55
N ALA A 149 -2.10 13.92 16.05
CA ALA A 149 -2.38 15.27 16.56
C ALA A 149 -2.52 15.31 18.09
N ARG A 150 -3.30 14.39 18.66
CA ARG A 150 -3.52 14.33 20.12
C ARG A 150 -3.59 12.91 20.63
N ILE A 151 -3.06 12.68 21.83
CA ILE A 151 -3.21 11.41 22.55
C ILE A 151 -4.11 11.65 23.75
N LEU A 152 -5.24 10.94 23.81
CA LEU A 152 -6.23 11.05 24.88
C LEU A 152 -5.93 10.05 25.99
N LEU A 153 -5.93 10.49 27.24
CA LEU A 153 -5.92 9.61 28.40
C LEU A 153 -7.35 9.14 28.73
N HIS A 154 -7.49 7.85 29.04
CA HIS A 154 -8.70 7.24 29.58
C HIS A 154 -8.37 6.63 30.95
N SER A 155 -9.00 7.14 32.00
CA SER A 155 -8.84 6.62 33.36
C SER A 155 -9.52 5.26 33.51
N GLY A 156 -9.00 4.41 34.39
CA GLY A 156 -9.62 3.13 34.75
C GLY A 156 -11.05 3.31 35.26
N SER A 157 -11.88 2.28 35.14
CA SER A 157 -13.30 2.34 35.52
C SER A 157 -13.54 2.66 37.01
N ASP A 158 -12.54 2.40 37.85
CA ASP A 158 -12.52 2.74 39.28
C ASP A 158 -12.12 4.20 39.54
N GLY A 159 -11.82 4.95 38.48
CA GLY A 159 -11.37 6.34 38.51
C GLY A 159 -9.86 6.49 38.70
N SER A 160 -9.09 5.39 38.70
CA SER A 160 -7.63 5.44 38.71
C SER A 160 -7.12 6.13 37.45
N SER A 161 -6.27 7.15 37.62
CA SER A 161 -5.68 7.88 36.50
C SER A 161 -4.17 7.73 36.48
N LEU A 162 -3.52 8.23 35.43
CA LEU A 162 -2.08 8.09 35.25
C LEU A 162 -1.31 8.91 36.30
N SER A 163 -0.52 8.25 37.14
CA SER A 163 0.31 8.90 38.16
C SER A 163 1.68 9.30 37.61
N THR A 164 2.24 8.47 36.73
CA THR A 164 3.54 8.68 36.06
C THR A 164 3.54 8.09 34.65
N GLY A 165 4.38 8.62 33.76
CA GLY A 165 4.47 8.18 32.37
C GLY A 165 3.82 9.15 31.40
N GLY A 166 3.54 8.67 30.20
CA GLY A 166 3.03 9.43 29.06
C GLY A 166 3.73 9.05 27.77
N PRO A 167 3.48 9.79 26.68
CA PRO A 167 4.10 9.53 25.38
C PRO A 167 5.62 9.75 25.42
N GLN A 168 6.37 8.81 24.87
CA GLN A 168 7.82 8.89 24.68
C GLN A 168 8.14 8.57 23.23
N LEU A 169 9.11 9.28 22.66
CA LEU A 169 9.55 9.05 21.28
C LEU A 169 10.78 8.16 21.27
N ASN A 170 10.81 7.15 20.40
CA ASN A 170 11.94 6.23 20.30
C ASN A 170 13.22 6.92 19.79
N SER A 171 13.10 7.94 18.94
CA SER A 171 14.25 8.70 18.38
C SER A 171 14.88 9.71 19.37
N GLY A 172 14.39 9.77 20.61
CA GLY A 172 14.99 10.57 21.68
C GLY A 172 14.13 11.76 22.14
N PHE A 173 14.77 12.74 22.79
CA PHE A 173 14.06 13.83 23.46
C PHE A 173 14.02 15.13 22.63
N TYR A 174 12.81 15.53 22.25
CA TYR A 174 12.53 16.79 21.53
C TYR A 174 11.75 17.75 22.45
N PRO A 175 12.36 18.87 22.90
CA PRO A 175 11.66 19.81 23.78
C PRO A 175 10.45 20.45 23.08
N GLY A 176 9.28 20.37 23.70
CA GLY A 176 8.06 21.04 23.22
C GLY A 176 7.18 20.21 22.28
N ILE A 177 7.63 19.03 21.87
CA ILE A 177 6.87 18.11 21.01
C ILE A 177 5.53 17.68 21.60
N ILE A 178 5.47 17.51 22.92
CA ILE A 178 4.29 17.02 23.63
C ILE A 178 3.96 18.00 24.76
N THR A 179 2.70 18.44 24.80
CA THR A 179 2.19 19.27 25.89
C THR A 179 0.93 18.64 26.48
N PHE A 180 0.95 18.31 27.78
CA PHE A 180 -0.24 17.79 28.45
C PHE A 180 -1.19 18.92 28.85
N ASN A 181 -2.45 18.80 28.42
CA ASN A 181 -3.53 19.69 28.77
C ASN A 181 -4.43 19.04 29.82
N GLN A 182 -4.33 19.52 31.06
CA GLN A 182 -5.11 19.00 32.19
C GLN A 182 -6.63 19.20 32.03
N THR A 183 -7.08 20.19 31.24
CA THR A 183 -8.52 20.45 31.06
C THR A 183 -9.15 19.45 30.12
N THR A 184 -8.40 19.02 29.11
CA THR A 184 -8.86 18.06 28.10
C THR A 184 -8.38 16.65 28.37
N GLU A 185 -7.54 16.40 29.38
CA GLU A 185 -6.88 15.11 29.68
C GLU A 185 -6.23 14.49 28.44
N ALA A 186 -5.52 15.32 27.68
CA ALA A 186 -4.88 14.94 26.42
C ALA A 186 -3.48 15.52 26.30
N TRP A 187 -2.61 14.84 25.56
CA TRP A 187 -1.35 15.36 25.08
C TRP A 187 -1.53 15.92 23.68
N ASP A 188 -1.31 17.23 23.52
CA ASP A 188 -1.23 17.88 22.21
C ASP A 188 0.17 17.63 21.63
N ILE A 189 0.24 17.22 20.35
CA ILE A 189 1.47 16.90 19.63
C ILE A 189 1.81 18.03 18.65
N ASP A 190 3.07 18.49 18.67
CA ASP A 190 3.64 19.42 17.69
C ASP A 190 4.74 18.70 16.91
N LEU A 191 4.40 18.20 15.71
CA LEU A 191 5.33 17.47 14.85
C LEU A 191 6.36 18.38 14.15
N SER A 192 6.17 19.71 14.15
CA SER A 192 7.04 20.65 13.43
C SER A 192 8.48 20.74 13.97
N VAL A 193 8.72 20.15 15.14
CA VAL A 193 10.05 20.09 15.78
C VAL A 193 10.84 18.83 15.45
N LEU A 194 10.23 17.87 14.76
CA LEU A 194 10.87 16.62 14.35
C LEU A 194 11.55 16.77 12.98
N PRO A 195 12.67 16.06 12.75
CA PRO A 195 13.22 15.91 11.41
C PRO A 195 12.31 15.07 10.52
N GLU A 196 12.60 15.03 9.23
CA GLU A 196 12.01 14.03 8.32
C GLU A 196 12.50 12.62 8.69
N GLY A 197 11.69 11.60 8.37
CA GLY A 197 12.00 10.19 8.63
C GLY A 197 10.96 9.48 9.50
N LYS A 198 11.29 8.25 9.92
CA LYS A 198 10.43 7.40 10.76
C LYS A 198 10.49 7.84 12.21
N HIS A 199 9.33 7.86 12.84
CA HIS A 199 9.16 8.19 14.24
C HIS A 199 8.11 7.30 14.88
N THR A 200 8.36 6.86 16.11
CA THR A 200 7.43 6.00 16.85
C THR A 200 7.24 6.56 18.25
N PHE A 201 5.98 6.90 18.59
CA PHE A 201 5.61 7.15 19.98
C PHE A 201 5.26 5.84 20.68
N HIS A 202 5.87 5.61 21.84
CA HIS A 202 5.43 4.64 22.82
C HIS A 202 4.77 5.36 24.00
N VAL A 203 3.48 5.16 24.17
CA VAL A 203 2.69 5.77 25.24
C VAL A 203 2.47 4.74 26.33
N SER A 204 3.12 4.95 27.48
CA SER A 204 3.05 4.02 28.60
C SER A 204 3.10 4.74 29.93
N GLY A 205 2.72 4.07 31.02
CA GLY A 205 2.86 4.63 32.36
C GLY A 205 2.26 3.77 33.45
N VAL A 206 2.19 4.34 34.65
CA VAL A 206 1.67 3.68 35.85
C VAL A 206 0.55 4.55 36.42
N ASP A 207 -0.56 3.93 36.78
CA ASP A 207 -1.71 4.60 37.39
C ASP A 207 -1.50 4.91 38.88
N ASP A 208 -2.46 5.58 39.50
CA ASP A 208 -2.47 5.96 40.91
C ASP A 208 -2.49 4.76 41.88
N ASP A 209 -2.93 3.60 41.41
CA ASP A 209 -2.96 2.35 42.17
C ASP A 209 -1.69 1.49 41.98
N GLY A 210 -0.79 1.93 41.11
CA GLY A 210 0.51 1.32 40.88
C GLY A 210 0.51 0.23 39.81
N PHE A 211 -0.55 0.11 39.01
CA PHE A 211 -0.62 -0.81 37.86
C PHE A 211 -0.15 -0.12 36.58
N ALA A 212 0.41 -0.92 35.66
CA ALA A 212 0.79 -0.43 34.34
C ALA A 212 -0.46 -0.11 33.52
N ALA A 213 -0.48 1.05 32.88
CA ALA A 213 -1.49 1.38 31.88
C ALA A 213 -1.35 0.46 30.67
N GLU A 214 -2.46 0.23 29.96
CA GLU A 214 -2.44 -0.38 28.64
C GLU A 214 -1.81 0.60 27.66
N ASP A 215 -0.70 0.18 27.06
CA ASP A 215 0.12 1.05 26.23
C ASP A 215 -0.46 1.25 24.83
N LEU A 216 0.06 2.26 24.15
CA LEU A 216 -0.27 2.59 22.76
C LEU A 216 1.04 2.83 22.00
N LEU A 217 1.14 2.25 20.80
CA LEU A 217 2.28 2.41 19.90
C LEU A 217 1.81 3.15 18.65
N ILE A 218 2.55 4.16 18.22
CA ILE A 218 2.15 5.07 17.14
C ILE A 218 3.38 5.33 16.26
N PRO A 219 3.72 4.42 15.34
CA PRO A 219 4.67 4.68 14.27
C PRO A 219 4.06 5.60 13.20
N PHE A 220 4.87 6.50 12.66
CA PHE A 220 4.52 7.45 11.60
C PHE A 220 5.77 7.91 10.85
N TRP A 221 5.58 8.40 9.62
CA TRP A 221 6.65 8.96 8.79
C TRP A 221 6.41 10.46 8.55
N LEU A 222 7.49 11.23 8.48
CA LEU A 222 7.49 12.64 8.10
C LEU A 222 8.32 12.88 6.85
N GLY A 223 7.92 13.87 6.05
CA GLY A 223 8.60 14.25 4.82
C GLY A 223 8.18 13.38 3.62
N PRO A 224 9.00 13.28 2.57
CA PRO A 224 8.65 12.56 1.33
C PRO A 224 8.30 11.07 1.52
N GLN A 225 8.69 10.49 2.66
CA GLN A 225 8.43 9.10 3.00
C GLN A 225 7.08 8.87 3.69
N GLN A 226 6.32 9.94 3.98
CA GLN A 226 4.97 9.86 4.54
C GLN A 226 4.00 9.17 3.56
N ASP A 227 4.10 9.50 2.27
CA ASP A 227 3.22 8.97 1.22
C ASP A 227 3.75 7.67 0.59
N PHE A 228 4.60 6.94 1.31
CA PHE A 228 5.10 5.65 0.86
C PHE A 228 3.94 4.66 0.77
N ILE A 229 3.81 3.99 -0.38
CA ILE A 229 2.89 2.88 -0.57
C ILE A 229 3.67 1.66 -1.08
N TRP A 230 3.22 0.47 -0.73
CA TRP A 230 3.99 -0.76 -0.96
C TRP A 230 4.04 -1.19 -2.42
N GLU A 231 3.09 -0.78 -3.27
CA GLU A 231 3.09 -0.98 -4.72
C GLU A 231 4.31 -0.31 -5.40
N ASP A 232 4.82 0.76 -4.79
CA ASP A 232 6.02 1.44 -5.28
C ASP A 232 7.31 0.70 -4.91
N ALA A 233 7.23 -0.32 -4.06
CA ALA A 233 8.41 -0.95 -3.50
C ALA A 233 9.18 -1.79 -4.53
N LEU A 234 10.50 -1.63 -4.56
CA LEU A 234 11.44 -2.63 -5.06
C LEU A 234 12.05 -3.34 -3.85
N ILE A 235 11.57 -4.55 -3.58
CA ILE A 235 11.98 -5.34 -2.43
C ILE A 235 13.28 -6.07 -2.77
N TYR A 236 14.35 -5.78 -2.05
CA TYR A 236 15.63 -6.47 -2.21
C TYR A 236 15.81 -7.55 -1.15
N MET A 237 15.87 -8.80 -1.59
CA MET A 237 16.03 -9.95 -0.70
C MET A 237 17.52 -10.18 -0.37
N VAL A 238 17.85 -10.08 0.92
CA VAL A 238 19.20 -10.27 1.45
C VAL A 238 19.27 -11.54 2.28
N MET A 239 20.16 -12.45 1.91
CA MET A 239 20.61 -13.50 2.82
C MET A 239 21.75 -12.97 3.68
N THR A 240 21.48 -12.67 4.94
CA THR A 240 22.42 -11.98 5.83
C THR A 240 23.80 -12.66 5.87
N ASP A 241 23.88 -13.97 6.11
CA ASP A 241 25.14 -14.74 6.16
C ASP A 241 25.94 -14.73 4.83
N ARG A 242 25.29 -14.39 3.72
CA ARG A 242 25.81 -14.52 2.36
C ARG A 242 26.00 -13.17 1.65
N PHE A 243 25.77 -12.06 2.34
CA PHE A 243 25.85 -10.74 1.73
C PHE A 243 27.22 -10.10 1.91
N VAL A 244 27.51 -9.49 3.06
CA VAL A 244 28.79 -8.84 3.36
C VAL A 244 29.20 -9.18 4.79
N ASN A 245 30.44 -9.62 4.98
CA ASN A 245 31.04 -9.83 6.30
C ASN A 245 31.71 -8.52 6.75
N GLY A 246 30.98 -7.70 7.49
CA GLY A 246 31.47 -6.43 8.02
C GLY A 246 32.20 -6.57 9.36
N ASN A 247 31.93 -7.65 10.11
CA ASN A 247 32.45 -7.86 11.45
C ASN A 247 32.91 -9.32 11.69
N THR A 248 34.08 -9.67 11.13
CA THR A 248 34.76 -10.97 11.33
C THR A 248 34.98 -11.45 12.79
N SER A 249 34.68 -10.64 13.81
CA SER A 249 34.76 -11.06 15.21
C SER A 249 33.57 -11.91 15.69
N ASN A 250 32.44 -11.87 14.97
CA ASN A 250 31.24 -12.68 15.22
C ASN A 250 31.23 -14.00 14.40
N ASP A 251 32.15 -14.16 13.44
CA ASP A 251 32.27 -15.35 12.59
C ASP A 251 32.28 -16.66 13.39
N ASP A 252 31.50 -17.63 12.92
CA ASP A 252 31.54 -19.00 13.45
C ASP A 252 32.86 -19.68 13.07
N ASN A 253 33.79 -19.70 14.04
CA ASN A 253 35.09 -20.34 13.92
C ASN A 253 35.07 -21.82 14.38
N SER A 254 33.90 -22.38 14.66
CA SER A 254 33.78 -23.78 15.08
C SER A 254 34.06 -24.74 13.92
N SER A 255 34.48 -25.97 14.24
CA SER A 255 34.64 -27.00 13.21
C SER A 255 33.27 -27.48 12.75
N SER A 256 32.83 -27.03 11.58
CA SER A 256 31.57 -27.47 10.97
C SER A 256 31.69 -28.86 10.35
N THR A 257 30.65 -29.68 10.53
CA THR A 257 30.44 -30.94 9.79
C THR A 257 29.69 -30.74 8.48
N ALA A 258 29.19 -29.52 8.24
CA ALA A 258 28.46 -29.19 7.02
C ALA A 258 29.31 -29.43 5.77
N ALA A 259 28.64 -29.84 4.70
CA ALA A 259 29.23 -29.99 3.40
C ALA A 259 29.70 -28.62 2.85
N THR A 260 30.61 -28.65 1.88
CA THR A 260 31.25 -27.43 1.33
C THR A 260 30.21 -26.45 0.77
N GLY A 261 30.14 -25.24 1.32
CA GLY A 261 29.17 -24.21 0.93
C GLY A 261 27.84 -24.25 1.69
N ALA A 262 27.60 -25.28 2.51
CA ALA A 262 26.44 -25.43 3.36
C ALA A 262 26.69 -25.03 4.83
N GLY A 263 27.81 -24.35 5.08
CA GLY A 263 28.18 -23.77 6.36
C GLY A 263 27.96 -22.26 6.39
N TRP A 264 28.12 -21.65 7.57
CA TRP A 264 28.22 -20.21 7.78
C TRP A 264 29.39 -19.60 6.99
N GLN A 265 29.19 -18.41 6.42
CA GLN A 265 30.19 -17.66 5.66
C GLN A 265 30.50 -16.27 6.24
N GLY A 266 29.74 -15.84 7.26
CA GLY A 266 30.07 -14.71 8.12
C GLY A 266 29.49 -13.38 7.67
N GLY A 267 28.55 -13.37 6.71
CA GLY A 267 27.79 -12.15 6.43
C GLY A 267 26.95 -11.72 7.65
N ASP A 268 26.85 -10.41 7.89
CA ASP A 268 26.33 -9.87 9.13
C ASP A 268 25.63 -8.51 8.96
N PHE A 269 24.99 -8.03 10.03
CA PHE A 269 24.30 -6.73 10.01
C PHE A 269 25.24 -5.56 9.77
N ALA A 270 26.48 -5.62 10.26
CA ALA A 270 27.47 -4.57 10.04
C ALA A 270 27.79 -4.41 8.55
N GLY A 271 27.91 -5.53 7.82
CA GLY A 271 28.08 -5.53 6.37
C GLY A 271 26.87 -4.97 5.63
N ILE A 272 25.64 -5.28 6.07
CA ILE A 272 24.42 -4.69 5.50
C ILE A 272 24.39 -3.18 5.73
N THR A 273 24.68 -2.71 6.96
CA THR A 273 24.76 -1.27 7.28
C THR A 273 25.77 -0.55 6.39
N GLU A 274 26.96 -1.13 6.16
CA GLU A 274 27.97 -0.54 5.26
C GLU A 274 27.41 -0.33 3.85
N MET A 275 26.63 -1.29 3.34
CA MET A 275 26.04 -1.19 2.01
C MET A 275 24.89 -0.20 1.95
N ILE A 276 24.07 -0.08 2.99
CA ILE A 276 23.05 0.98 3.10
C ILE A 276 23.71 2.35 3.07
N ASP A 277 24.69 2.59 3.95
CA ASP A 277 25.39 3.88 4.08
C ASP A 277 26.18 4.24 2.81
N SER A 278 26.60 3.25 2.02
CA SER A 278 27.27 3.48 0.73
C SER A 278 26.32 4.00 -0.37
N GLY A 279 25.00 3.92 -0.15
CA GLY A 279 23.96 4.21 -1.13
C GLY A 279 23.76 3.11 -2.17
N TYR A 280 24.30 1.89 -1.96
CA TYR A 280 24.17 0.80 -2.94
C TYR A 280 22.72 0.47 -3.26
N PHE A 281 21.87 0.31 -2.23
CA PHE A 281 20.45 0.01 -2.39
C PHE A 281 19.70 1.16 -3.07
N THR A 282 19.86 2.39 -2.58
CA THR A 282 19.17 3.55 -3.15
C THR A 282 19.60 3.83 -4.59
N ASN A 283 20.88 3.66 -4.94
CA ASN A 283 21.36 3.75 -6.33
C ASN A 283 20.78 2.65 -7.22
N LEU A 284 20.49 1.47 -6.66
CA LEU A 284 19.81 0.38 -7.36
C LEU A 284 18.28 0.59 -7.46
N GLY A 285 17.74 1.65 -6.86
CA GLY A 285 16.31 1.94 -6.82
C GLY A 285 15.54 1.13 -5.76
N VAL A 286 16.26 0.50 -4.82
CA VAL A 286 15.68 -0.28 -3.73
C VAL A 286 15.23 0.67 -2.62
N ASN A 287 13.99 0.47 -2.18
CA ASN A 287 13.36 1.20 -1.07
C ASN A 287 12.75 0.26 -0.01
N ALA A 288 12.91 -1.06 -0.15
CA ALA A 288 12.56 -2.05 0.87
C ALA A 288 13.58 -3.20 0.92
N LEU A 289 13.96 -3.66 2.11
CA LEU A 289 14.81 -4.82 2.34
C LEU A 289 14.01 -5.95 2.98
N TRP A 290 14.12 -7.16 2.43
CA TRP A 290 13.67 -8.39 3.08
C TRP A 290 14.90 -9.19 3.52
N LEU A 291 15.05 -9.34 4.83
CA LEU A 291 16.17 -10.07 5.42
C LEU A 291 15.72 -11.49 5.79
N THR A 292 16.49 -12.50 5.39
CA THR A 292 16.29 -13.89 5.87
C THR A 292 16.30 -13.98 7.40
N PRO A 293 15.74 -15.04 8.00
CA PRO A 293 15.53 -15.08 9.44
C PRO A 293 16.84 -14.88 10.21
N PHE A 294 16.80 -14.00 11.20
CA PHE A 294 17.97 -13.63 12.00
C PHE A 294 17.84 -14.02 13.47
N ASN A 295 16.84 -14.83 13.78
CA ASN A 295 16.61 -15.49 15.05
C ASN A 295 17.78 -16.46 15.32
N SER A 296 18.04 -16.74 16.60
CA SER A 296 19.06 -17.71 16.99
C SER A 296 18.80 -19.07 16.34
N ALA A 297 19.69 -19.47 15.44
CA ALA A 297 19.57 -20.70 14.66
C ALA A 297 20.31 -21.87 15.33
N ALA A 298 19.92 -23.09 14.97
CA ALA A 298 20.51 -24.31 15.49
C ALA A 298 22.06 -24.34 15.35
N GLN A 299 22.69 -25.02 16.30
CA GLN A 299 24.14 -25.24 16.33
C GLN A 299 24.46 -26.56 15.63
N GLY A 300 25.57 -26.61 14.89
CA GLY A 300 25.98 -27.83 14.18
C GLY A 300 25.36 -27.94 12.79
N SER A 301 25.05 -29.17 12.38
CA SER A 301 24.51 -29.48 11.04
C SER A 301 23.54 -30.64 11.14
N GLU A 302 22.57 -30.65 10.23
CA GLU A 302 21.57 -31.70 10.07
C GLU A 302 21.64 -32.30 8.67
N MET A 303 21.16 -33.54 8.54
CA MET A 303 21.13 -34.24 7.27
C MET A 303 20.10 -33.59 6.32
N ALA A 304 20.56 -33.19 5.13
CA ALA A 304 19.72 -32.67 4.06
C ALA A 304 18.72 -33.74 3.57
N GLY A 305 17.68 -33.28 2.85
CA GLY A 305 16.62 -34.16 2.34
C GLY A 305 17.09 -35.25 1.36
N ASP A 306 18.31 -35.14 0.82
CA ASP A 306 18.92 -36.15 -0.03
C ASP A 306 19.50 -37.36 0.75
N GLY A 307 19.63 -37.24 2.08
CA GLY A 307 20.18 -38.26 2.96
C GLY A 307 21.69 -38.48 2.82
N VAL A 308 22.42 -37.53 2.24
CA VAL A 308 23.86 -37.61 1.97
C VAL A 308 24.65 -36.46 2.60
N HIS A 309 24.15 -35.23 2.51
CA HIS A 309 24.90 -34.04 2.90
C HIS A 309 24.44 -33.45 4.23
N GLU A 310 25.39 -32.99 5.02
CA GLU A 310 25.13 -32.23 6.26
C GLU A 310 25.04 -30.73 5.93
N VAL A 311 24.06 -30.03 6.50
CA VAL A 311 23.78 -28.60 6.27
C VAL A 311 23.64 -27.90 7.62
N SER A 312 24.24 -26.71 7.80
CA SER A 312 24.03 -25.92 9.01
C SER A 312 22.87 -24.94 8.87
N GLY A 313 22.31 -24.46 9.98
CA GLY A 313 21.23 -23.47 10.02
C GLY A 313 21.60 -22.04 9.61
N TYR A 314 22.56 -21.85 8.69
CA TYR A 314 23.04 -20.53 8.23
C TYR A 314 21.94 -19.70 7.55
N HIS A 315 20.89 -20.37 7.08
CA HIS A 315 19.74 -19.79 6.39
C HIS A 315 18.70 -19.21 7.36
N GLY A 316 18.80 -19.45 8.67
CA GLY A 316 17.90 -18.88 9.68
C GLY A 316 16.63 -19.69 10.02
N TYR A 317 16.10 -20.47 9.07
CA TYR A 317 14.84 -21.27 9.22
C TYR A 317 14.80 -22.37 10.30
N TRP A 318 15.83 -22.49 11.15
CA TRP A 318 15.85 -23.43 12.30
C TRP A 318 15.92 -22.66 13.63
N PRO A 319 14.89 -21.88 13.98
CA PRO A 319 14.92 -21.05 15.18
C PRO A 319 14.92 -21.91 16.44
N THR A 320 15.82 -21.59 17.37
CA THR A 320 16.01 -22.29 18.65
C THR A 320 15.59 -21.43 19.86
N ALA A 321 15.23 -20.18 19.63
CA ALA A 321 14.78 -19.27 20.67
C ALA A 321 13.70 -18.32 20.12
N PRO A 322 12.71 -17.92 20.96
CA PRO A 322 11.58 -17.12 20.50
C PRO A 322 11.98 -15.67 20.15
N ARG A 323 12.87 -15.07 20.96
CA ARG A 323 13.18 -13.62 20.95
C ARG A 323 14.67 -13.38 21.20
N SER A 324 15.52 -13.88 20.30
CA SER A 324 16.97 -13.74 20.40
C SER A 324 17.60 -13.67 19.03
N VAL A 325 18.40 -12.63 18.78
CA VAL A 325 19.18 -12.45 17.54
C VAL A 325 20.33 -13.47 17.51
N ASP A 326 20.61 -14.06 16.35
CA ASP A 326 21.76 -14.97 16.21
C ASP A 326 23.08 -14.20 16.33
N SER A 327 23.89 -14.57 17.32
CA SER A 327 25.16 -13.90 17.60
C SER A 327 26.17 -13.97 16.45
N ARG A 328 26.01 -14.89 15.50
CA ARG A 328 26.86 -14.98 14.29
C ARG A 328 26.55 -13.89 13.27
N LEU A 329 25.32 -13.34 13.29
CA LEU A 329 24.89 -12.25 12.40
C LEU A 329 25.11 -10.87 13.05
N GLY A 330 25.29 -10.82 14.38
CA GLY A 330 25.54 -9.61 15.14
C GLY A 330 24.76 -9.56 16.46
N SER A 331 24.83 -8.43 17.13
CA SER A 331 24.06 -8.13 18.33
C SER A 331 22.73 -7.43 18.01
N GLU A 332 21.79 -7.41 18.97
CA GLU A 332 20.55 -6.62 18.83
C GLU A 332 20.84 -5.14 18.54
N ALA A 333 21.92 -4.58 19.12
CA ALA A 333 22.30 -3.19 18.88
C ALA A 333 22.81 -2.96 17.44
N GLU A 334 23.43 -3.97 16.82
CA GLU A 334 23.84 -3.88 15.40
C GLU A 334 22.63 -3.99 14.47
N LEU A 335 21.64 -4.84 14.80
CA LEU A 335 20.37 -4.90 14.07
C LEU A 335 19.60 -3.57 14.16
N GLU A 336 19.47 -3.01 15.36
CA GLU A 336 18.81 -1.71 15.59
C GLU A 336 19.50 -0.57 14.84
N ALA A 337 20.84 -0.57 14.81
CA ALA A 337 21.62 0.41 14.04
C ALA A 337 21.44 0.24 12.52
N MET A 338 21.34 -1.00 12.02
CA MET A 338 21.10 -1.27 10.62
C MET A 338 19.69 -0.82 10.18
N VAL A 339 18.67 -1.10 10.99
CA VAL A 339 17.30 -0.61 10.72
C VAL A 339 17.24 0.92 10.76
N THR A 340 17.89 1.55 11.75
CA THR A 340 17.97 3.02 11.82
C THR A 340 18.61 3.61 10.56
N SER A 341 19.74 3.04 10.10
CA SER A 341 20.41 3.47 8.87
C SER A 341 19.50 3.27 7.65
N ALA A 342 18.76 2.16 7.55
CA ALA A 342 17.80 1.95 6.47
C ALA A 342 16.73 3.06 6.44
N HIS A 343 16.12 3.38 7.59
CA HIS A 343 15.10 4.42 7.68
C HIS A 343 15.64 5.82 7.34
N GLU A 344 16.87 6.14 7.75
CA GLU A 344 17.55 7.41 7.37
C GLU A 344 17.74 7.54 5.85
N HIS A 345 17.75 6.42 5.11
CA HIS A 345 17.85 6.37 3.65
C HIS A 345 16.49 6.15 2.96
N GLY A 346 15.37 6.20 3.69
CA GLY A 346 14.03 5.97 3.14
C GLY A 346 13.74 4.51 2.77
N ILE A 347 14.45 3.56 3.38
CA ILE A 347 14.32 2.13 3.10
C ILE A 347 13.51 1.45 4.21
N ARG A 348 12.44 0.75 3.83
CA ARG A 348 11.66 -0.12 4.74
C ARG A 348 12.39 -1.43 5.02
N VAL A 349 12.25 -2.00 6.21
CA VAL A 349 12.88 -3.27 6.58
C VAL A 349 11.84 -4.30 6.99
N MET A 350 11.84 -5.43 6.28
CA MET A 350 11.01 -6.59 6.54
C MET A 350 11.84 -7.72 7.17
N MET A 351 11.31 -8.33 8.23
CA MET A 351 11.84 -9.60 8.75
C MET A 351 11.28 -10.78 7.99
N ASP A 352 12.03 -11.86 7.92
CA ASP A 352 11.50 -13.18 7.59
C ASP A 352 11.11 -13.92 8.87
N PHE A 353 9.81 -14.13 9.07
CA PHE A 353 9.25 -14.78 10.25
C PHE A 353 8.95 -16.25 9.96
N VAL A 354 9.73 -17.13 10.60
CA VAL A 354 9.50 -18.57 10.59
C VAL A 354 8.28 -18.89 11.46
N VAL A 355 7.11 -18.88 10.82
CA VAL A 355 5.83 -18.96 11.52
C VAL A 355 5.37 -20.41 11.69
N ASN A 356 5.62 -21.28 10.70
CA ASN A 356 5.10 -22.65 10.68
C ASN A 356 5.73 -23.59 11.74
N HIS A 357 7.05 -23.54 11.90
CA HIS A 357 7.80 -24.52 12.69
C HIS A 357 8.89 -23.87 13.53
N VAL A 358 9.45 -24.65 14.46
CA VAL A 358 10.68 -24.32 15.19
C VAL A 358 11.69 -25.46 15.04
N HIS A 359 12.92 -25.29 15.50
CA HIS A 359 13.84 -26.42 15.66
C HIS A 359 13.48 -27.25 16.90
N GLU A 360 13.79 -28.55 16.94
CA GLU A 360 13.50 -29.41 18.10
C GLU A 360 14.19 -28.97 19.41
N ASP A 361 15.27 -28.20 19.32
CA ASP A 361 15.93 -27.58 20.48
C ASP A 361 15.17 -26.38 21.06
N HIS A 362 14.12 -25.90 20.38
CA HIS A 362 13.36 -24.75 20.83
C HIS A 362 12.68 -25.04 22.18
N PRO A 363 12.71 -24.10 23.15
CA PRO A 363 12.13 -24.31 24.47
C PRO A 363 10.66 -24.71 24.43
N TYR A 364 9.88 -24.18 23.48
CA TYR A 364 8.47 -24.56 23.30
C TYR A 364 8.30 -26.06 23.02
N TYR A 365 9.12 -26.67 22.17
CA TYR A 365 8.97 -28.09 21.86
C TYR A 365 9.20 -28.98 23.09
N SER A 366 10.24 -28.68 23.87
CA SER A 366 10.54 -29.44 25.08
C SER A 366 9.58 -29.20 26.25
N GLN A 367 8.98 -28.00 26.34
CA GLN A 367 8.15 -27.58 27.47
C GLN A 367 6.66 -27.82 27.24
N ASN A 368 6.20 -27.66 25.99
CA ASN A 368 4.80 -27.76 25.58
C ASN A 368 4.70 -28.64 24.32
N PRO A 369 5.02 -29.94 24.39
CA PRO A 369 4.97 -30.85 23.23
C PRO A 369 3.58 -30.94 22.59
N GLU A 370 2.51 -30.63 23.33
CA GLU A 370 1.14 -30.54 22.84
C GLU A 370 0.85 -29.31 21.95
N TRP A 371 1.81 -28.41 21.78
CA TRP A 371 1.71 -27.29 20.85
C TRP A 371 2.07 -27.68 19.40
N PHE A 372 2.50 -28.92 19.17
CA PHE A 372 3.08 -29.34 17.90
C PHE A 372 2.35 -30.53 17.28
N ASN A 373 2.25 -30.50 15.96
CA ASN A 373 1.66 -31.57 15.16
C ASN A 373 2.45 -32.88 15.31
N GLN A 374 1.75 -34.00 15.17
CA GLN A 374 2.31 -35.36 15.25
C GLN A 374 2.14 -36.12 13.93
N GLY A 375 2.07 -35.38 12.81
CA GLY A 375 1.80 -35.95 11.50
C GLY A 375 2.99 -36.64 10.86
N CYS A 376 2.82 -36.95 9.57
CA CYS A 376 3.82 -37.61 8.75
C CYS A 376 4.83 -36.60 8.18
N LEU A 377 5.95 -37.08 7.64
CA LEU A 377 6.89 -36.22 6.91
C LEU A 377 6.30 -35.87 5.54
N CYS A 378 6.22 -34.57 5.23
CA CYS A 378 5.68 -34.10 3.96
C CYS A 378 6.44 -34.72 2.77
N GLY A 379 5.70 -35.18 1.75
CA GLY A 379 6.24 -35.85 0.57
C GLY A 379 6.64 -37.31 0.78
N SER A 380 6.41 -37.88 1.97
CA SER A 380 6.57 -39.33 2.19
C SER A 380 5.40 -40.12 1.58
N THR A 381 5.50 -41.46 1.60
CA THR A 381 4.45 -42.32 1.04
C THR A 381 3.13 -42.09 1.79
N ASP A 382 2.06 -41.78 1.05
CA ASP A 382 0.73 -41.45 1.58
C ASP A 382 0.70 -40.18 2.46
N CYS A 383 1.63 -39.23 2.23
CA CYS A 383 1.70 -37.93 2.92
C CYS A 383 2.03 -36.81 1.93
N ASP A 384 1.06 -36.45 1.09
CA ASP A 384 1.23 -35.43 0.05
C ASP A 384 1.33 -34.00 0.62
N TRP A 385 2.15 -33.15 0.00
CA TRP A 385 2.38 -31.77 0.45
C TRP A 385 1.12 -30.89 0.41
N ASN A 386 0.20 -31.14 -0.53
CA ASN A 386 -1.02 -30.37 -0.66
C ASN A 386 -2.14 -30.95 0.20
N GLU A 387 -2.29 -32.27 0.23
CA GLU A 387 -3.33 -32.94 1.02
C GLU A 387 -3.12 -32.79 2.53
N HIS A 388 -1.86 -32.85 2.98
CA HIS A 388 -1.45 -32.76 4.39
C HIS A 388 -0.83 -31.42 4.75
N ARG A 389 -1.15 -30.35 4.01
CA ARG A 389 -0.47 -29.05 4.16
C ARG A 389 -0.45 -28.54 5.60
N LEU A 390 -1.50 -28.77 6.39
CA LEU A 390 -1.65 -28.27 7.76
C LEU A 390 -1.18 -29.24 8.88
N ASP A 391 -0.80 -30.48 8.55
CA ASP A 391 -0.48 -31.48 9.57
C ASP A 391 0.78 -32.32 9.31
N CYS A 392 1.37 -32.28 8.11
CA CYS A 392 2.67 -32.89 7.85
C CYS A 392 3.82 -32.03 8.37
N LEU A 393 4.96 -32.66 8.62
CA LEU A 393 6.19 -32.03 9.10
C LEU A 393 7.20 -31.89 7.97
N PHE A 394 7.90 -30.75 7.90
CA PHE A 394 8.97 -30.54 6.92
C PHE A 394 10.12 -31.52 7.14
N ARG A 395 10.58 -31.63 8.40
CA ARG A 395 11.65 -32.54 8.86
C ARG A 395 11.34 -32.99 10.29
N ASP A 396 11.96 -34.08 10.72
CA ASP A 396 11.79 -34.62 12.06
C ASP A 396 12.37 -33.70 13.15
N TYR A 397 13.43 -32.96 12.84
CA TYR A 397 14.01 -31.94 13.72
C TYR A 397 13.36 -30.54 13.58
N MET A 398 12.30 -30.41 12.77
CA MET A 398 11.52 -29.18 12.58
C MET A 398 10.05 -29.45 12.95
N PRO A 399 9.69 -29.50 14.23
CA PRO A 399 8.30 -29.68 14.64
C PRO A 399 7.43 -28.47 14.24
N ASP A 400 6.38 -28.74 13.47
CA ASP A 400 5.38 -27.77 13.02
C ASP A 400 4.34 -27.51 14.14
N LEU A 401 3.93 -26.24 14.27
CA LEU A 401 2.95 -25.81 15.25
C LEU A 401 1.54 -26.32 14.93
N ASP A 402 0.82 -26.78 15.97
CA ASP A 402 -0.62 -26.97 15.92
C ASP A 402 -1.31 -25.64 16.19
N TRP A 403 -1.67 -24.92 15.14
CA TRP A 403 -2.36 -23.62 15.22
C TRP A 403 -3.76 -23.68 15.84
N LYS A 404 -4.33 -24.89 16.00
CA LYS A 404 -5.60 -25.08 16.74
C LYS A 404 -5.36 -25.08 18.24
N ASN A 405 -4.11 -25.22 18.69
CA ASN A 405 -3.73 -24.98 20.06
C ASN A 405 -3.69 -23.47 20.33
N ARG A 406 -4.72 -23.02 21.06
CA ARG A 406 -4.92 -21.63 21.49
C ARG A 406 -3.66 -20.98 22.06
N ASP A 407 -2.98 -21.64 23.00
CA ASP A 407 -1.81 -21.05 23.68
C ASP A 407 -0.62 -20.95 22.73
N ALA A 408 -0.44 -21.94 21.84
CA ALA A 408 0.61 -21.94 20.84
C ALA A 408 0.41 -20.81 19.82
N SER A 409 -0.81 -20.67 19.29
CA SER A 409 -1.18 -19.62 18.33
C SER A 409 -0.94 -18.23 18.91
N GLU A 410 -1.46 -17.96 20.10
CA GLU A 410 -1.34 -16.66 20.77
C GLU A 410 0.12 -16.32 21.09
N GLN A 411 0.90 -17.31 21.53
CA GLN A 411 2.31 -17.09 21.84
C GLN A 411 3.14 -16.79 20.59
N MET A 412 2.92 -17.52 19.48
CA MET A 412 3.67 -17.30 18.24
C MET A 412 3.34 -15.95 17.60
N ILE A 413 2.05 -15.55 17.59
CA ILE A 413 1.64 -14.20 17.16
C ILE A 413 2.30 -13.13 18.04
N ALA A 414 2.34 -13.33 19.36
CA ALA A 414 3.01 -12.42 20.29
C ALA A 414 4.52 -12.32 20.08
N ASP A 415 5.16 -13.36 19.56
CA ASP A 415 6.59 -13.34 19.23
C ASP A 415 6.87 -12.54 17.95
N GLY A 416 6.07 -12.73 16.88
CA GLY A 416 6.23 -11.95 15.65
C GLY A 416 5.99 -10.45 15.87
N MET A 417 4.92 -10.06 16.58
CA MET A 417 4.70 -8.65 16.95
C MET A 417 5.84 -8.08 17.78
N TRP A 418 6.44 -8.88 18.68
CA TRP A 418 7.56 -8.42 19.48
C TRP A 418 8.78 -8.07 18.61
N TRP A 419 9.05 -8.85 17.56
CA TRP A 419 10.16 -8.56 16.64
C TRP A 419 9.94 -7.25 15.88
N LEU A 420 8.73 -7.03 15.37
CA LEU A 420 8.35 -5.79 14.69
C LEU A 420 8.51 -4.57 15.61
N GLU A 421 7.98 -4.67 16.84
CA GLU A 421 8.03 -3.57 17.81
C GLU A 421 9.45 -3.32 18.35
N ARG A 422 10.21 -4.38 18.67
CA ARG A 422 11.52 -4.26 19.31
C ARG A 422 12.55 -3.58 18.41
N PHE A 423 12.47 -3.83 17.11
CA PHE A 423 13.43 -3.33 16.12
C PHE A 423 12.84 -2.27 15.19
N ASP A 424 11.61 -1.81 15.46
CA ASP A 424 10.91 -0.80 14.67
C ASP A 424 10.83 -1.17 13.18
N LEU A 425 10.61 -2.45 12.87
CA LEU A 425 10.51 -2.94 11.50
C LEU A 425 9.26 -2.40 10.80
N ASP A 426 9.14 -2.60 9.49
CA ASP A 426 8.07 -2.05 8.65
C ASP A 426 7.15 -3.12 8.07
N GLY A 427 7.44 -4.40 8.31
CA GLY A 427 6.68 -5.50 7.73
C GLY A 427 7.34 -6.84 7.98
N ALA A 428 6.71 -7.90 7.48
CA ALA A 428 7.22 -9.26 7.60
C ALA A 428 6.93 -10.07 6.35
N ARG A 429 7.89 -10.92 5.96
CA ARG A 429 7.64 -12.08 5.11
C ARG A 429 7.35 -13.27 6.01
N LEU A 430 6.22 -13.94 5.83
CA LEU A 430 5.86 -15.15 6.55
C LEU A 430 6.32 -16.38 5.78
N ASP A 431 7.12 -17.21 6.44
CA ASP A 431 7.65 -18.47 5.89
C ASP A 431 6.58 -19.56 5.79
N ALA A 432 6.60 -20.31 4.69
CA ALA A 432 5.79 -21.51 4.50
C ALA A 432 4.29 -21.34 4.82
N VAL A 433 3.69 -20.19 4.46
CA VAL A 433 2.29 -19.83 4.77
C VAL A 433 1.29 -20.91 4.37
N LYS A 434 1.54 -21.60 3.26
CA LYS A 434 0.74 -22.76 2.80
C LYS A 434 0.51 -23.83 3.89
N HIS A 435 1.44 -23.95 4.83
CA HIS A 435 1.44 -24.91 5.93
C HIS A 435 0.90 -24.36 7.25
N VAL A 436 0.61 -23.06 7.29
CA VAL A 436 -0.01 -22.37 8.42
C VAL A 436 -1.53 -22.39 8.24
N ASP A 437 -2.26 -22.61 9.34
CA ASP A 437 -3.72 -22.51 9.36
C ASP A 437 -4.15 -21.10 8.98
N ASP A 438 -5.06 -20.98 8.02
CA ASP A 438 -5.48 -19.71 7.42
C ASP A 438 -5.91 -18.69 8.50
N LEU A 439 -6.59 -19.18 9.56
CA LEU A 439 -7.03 -18.39 10.72
C LEU A 439 -5.88 -17.68 11.44
N ALA A 440 -4.75 -18.38 11.59
CA ALA A 440 -3.60 -17.87 12.30
C ALA A 440 -2.95 -16.72 11.54
N VAL A 441 -2.98 -16.77 10.21
CA VAL A 441 -2.47 -15.71 9.34
C VAL A 441 -3.34 -14.46 9.45
N TYR A 442 -4.67 -14.59 9.35
CA TYR A 442 -5.58 -13.46 9.56
C TYR A 442 -5.46 -12.86 10.96
N ASN A 443 -5.39 -13.71 11.99
CA ASN A 443 -5.16 -13.22 13.35
C ASN A 443 -3.83 -12.49 13.47
N PHE A 444 -2.76 -12.97 12.84
CA PHE A 444 -1.46 -12.30 12.86
C PHE A 444 -1.54 -10.92 12.21
N ALA A 445 -2.13 -10.83 11.01
CA ALA A 445 -2.31 -9.58 10.28
C ALA A 445 -3.20 -8.58 11.04
N SER A 446 -4.38 -9.01 11.48
CA SER A 446 -5.30 -8.20 12.29
C SER A 446 -4.62 -7.64 13.55
N ARG A 447 -3.76 -8.42 14.20
CA ARG A 447 -3.04 -8.01 15.41
C ARG A 447 -1.94 -7.00 15.12
N ILE A 448 -1.34 -7.05 13.93
CA ILE A 448 -0.37 -6.07 13.46
C ILE A 448 -1.06 -4.75 13.12
N GLU A 449 -2.12 -4.78 12.31
CA GLU A 449 -2.95 -3.62 11.98
C GLU A 449 -3.35 -2.86 13.26
N GLN A 450 -3.96 -3.56 14.22
CA GLN A 450 -4.38 -2.99 15.50
C GLN A 450 -3.23 -2.40 16.36
N ARG A 451 -2.01 -2.95 16.25
CA ARG A 451 -0.87 -2.55 17.11
C ARG A 451 -0.05 -1.42 16.47
N PHE A 452 0.14 -1.45 15.17
CA PHE A 452 1.13 -0.61 14.49
C PHE A 452 0.48 0.46 13.62
N GLU A 453 -0.70 0.25 13.05
CA GLU A 453 -1.20 1.11 11.97
C GLU A 453 -2.08 2.27 12.44
N SER A 454 -2.26 2.39 13.76
CA SER A 454 -3.06 3.48 14.35
C SER A 454 -2.56 4.89 14.00
N GLY A 455 -1.28 5.04 13.63
CA GLY A 455 -0.65 6.31 13.25
C GLY A 455 -0.74 6.68 11.77
N GLY A 456 -1.46 5.91 10.95
CA GLY A 456 -1.59 6.15 9.51
C GLY A 456 -0.40 5.62 8.69
N VAL A 457 0.32 4.62 9.21
CA VAL A 457 1.34 3.87 8.47
C VAL A 457 0.86 2.46 8.22
N ASP A 458 1.29 1.90 7.11
CA ASP A 458 0.93 0.56 6.67
C ASP A 458 2.11 -0.41 6.84
N TYR A 459 1.86 -1.56 7.46
CA TYR A 459 2.85 -2.62 7.68
C TYR A 459 2.63 -3.76 6.70
N TYR A 460 3.56 -3.93 5.75
CA TYR A 460 3.37 -4.92 4.70
C TYR A 460 3.72 -6.35 5.13
N LEU A 461 2.74 -7.22 5.03
CA LEU A 461 2.78 -8.64 5.35
C LEU A 461 2.71 -9.47 4.07
N LYS A 462 3.85 -10.07 3.75
CA LYS A 462 4.02 -10.91 2.57
C LYS A 462 4.00 -12.38 2.91
N GLY A 463 3.23 -13.20 2.20
CA GLY A 463 3.26 -14.66 2.33
C GLY A 463 4.21 -15.40 1.38
N GLU A 464 4.54 -16.63 1.76
CA GLU A 464 5.05 -17.69 0.89
C GLU A 464 4.05 -18.85 0.80
N THR A 465 3.11 -18.76 -0.15
CA THR A 465 2.25 -19.89 -0.50
C THR A 465 2.76 -20.54 -1.78
N ALA A 466 3.71 -21.46 -1.64
CA ALA A 466 4.36 -22.15 -2.76
C ALA A 466 3.38 -23.06 -3.52
N MET A 467 2.77 -22.50 -4.56
CA MET A 467 1.84 -23.15 -5.48
C MET A 467 2.49 -23.34 -6.86
N GLY A 468 2.00 -24.32 -7.61
CA GLY A 468 2.58 -24.67 -8.91
C GLY A 468 1.91 -23.94 -10.07
N TRP A 469 2.20 -24.44 -11.27
CA TRP A 469 1.47 -24.14 -12.49
C TRP A 469 1.13 -25.45 -13.19
N VAL A 470 -0.16 -25.69 -13.40
CA VAL A 470 -0.68 -27.05 -13.69
C VAL A 470 -1.01 -27.25 -15.18
N GLY A 471 -1.44 -26.19 -15.87
CA GLY A 471 -1.90 -26.28 -17.25
C GLY A 471 -1.82 -24.96 -18.00
N HIS A 472 -2.02 -25.01 -19.33
CA HIS A 472 -1.94 -23.85 -20.20
C HIS A 472 -3.24 -23.01 -20.24
N GLU A 473 -4.30 -23.48 -19.59
CA GLU A 473 -5.57 -22.77 -19.49
C GLU A 473 -5.73 -22.17 -18.08
N LEU A 474 -6.41 -21.02 -17.99
CA LEU A 474 -6.68 -20.38 -16.69
C LEU A 474 -7.44 -21.35 -15.75
N ALA A 475 -8.42 -22.07 -16.29
CA ALA A 475 -9.27 -22.99 -15.53
C ALA A 475 -8.47 -24.07 -14.78
N ASP A 476 -7.33 -24.50 -15.31
CA ASP A 476 -6.48 -25.52 -14.68
C ASP A 476 -5.74 -24.96 -13.45
N ASN A 477 -5.57 -23.64 -13.35
CA ASN A 477 -4.78 -22.97 -12.32
C ASN A 477 -5.64 -22.24 -11.28
N LEU A 478 -6.97 -22.22 -11.42
CA LEU A 478 -7.88 -21.59 -10.45
C LEU A 478 -7.70 -22.13 -9.03
N GLY A 479 -7.33 -23.40 -8.86
CA GLY A 479 -7.04 -23.97 -7.54
C GLY A 479 -5.74 -23.44 -6.91
N GLU A 480 -4.74 -23.13 -7.74
CA GLU A 480 -3.48 -22.54 -7.29
C GLU A 480 -3.71 -21.10 -6.81
N TYR A 481 -4.40 -20.29 -7.64
CA TYR A 481 -4.82 -18.94 -7.26
C TYR A 481 -5.73 -18.92 -6.03
N ALA A 482 -6.71 -19.82 -5.94
CA ALA A 482 -7.61 -19.90 -4.80
C ALA A 482 -6.88 -20.22 -3.49
N THR A 483 -5.82 -21.03 -3.54
CA THR A 483 -5.01 -21.34 -2.35
C THR A 483 -4.13 -20.16 -1.94
N ILE A 484 -3.64 -19.35 -2.89
CA ILE A 484 -2.93 -18.11 -2.56
C ILE A 484 -3.94 -17.11 -1.96
N ASN A 485 -5.09 -16.90 -2.61
CA ASN A 485 -6.14 -15.98 -2.16
C ASN A 485 -6.72 -16.30 -0.78
N SER A 486 -6.69 -17.55 -0.32
CA SER A 486 -7.25 -17.90 0.99
C SER A 486 -6.54 -17.26 2.18
N TYR A 487 -5.39 -16.62 1.96
CA TYR A 487 -4.61 -15.91 2.98
C TYR A 487 -4.63 -14.39 2.83
N MET A 488 -5.29 -13.85 1.80
CA MET A 488 -5.31 -12.43 1.47
C MET A 488 -6.74 -11.88 1.49
N GLY A 489 -6.87 -10.58 1.71
CA GLY A 489 -8.15 -9.86 1.76
C GLY A 489 -8.19 -8.91 2.93
N GLU A 490 -9.36 -8.38 3.26
CA GLU A 490 -9.55 -7.48 4.40
C GLU A 490 -9.03 -8.14 5.70
N HIS A 491 -8.08 -7.50 6.37
CA HIS A 491 -7.38 -8.00 7.56
C HIS A 491 -6.51 -9.27 7.37
N GLY A 492 -6.21 -9.64 6.13
CA GLY A 492 -5.33 -10.75 5.75
C GLY A 492 -3.91 -10.28 5.41
N LEU A 493 -3.16 -11.08 4.64
CA LEU A 493 -1.90 -10.64 4.06
C LEU A 493 -2.13 -9.63 2.94
N ASP A 494 -1.25 -8.63 2.85
CA ASP A 494 -1.31 -7.57 1.83
C ASP A 494 -0.88 -8.07 0.44
N GLY A 495 -0.03 -9.10 0.41
CA GLY A 495 0.42 -9.70 -0.84
C GLY A 495 1.24 -10.96 -0.65
N GLN A 496 1.57 -11.62 -1.76
CA GLN A 496 2.33 -12.87 -1.74
C GLN A 496 3.33 -12.98 -2.90
N ALA A 497 4.29 -13.90 -2.75
CA ALA A 497 5.09 -14.31 -3.90
C ALA A 497 4.18 -14.93 -4.97
N ASP A 498 4.23 -14.40 -6.19
CA ASP A 498 3.43 -14.91 -7.30
C ASP A 498 4.10 -16.13 -7.94
N PHE A 499 3.90 -17.30 -7.33
CA PHE A 499 4.47 -18.55 -7.81
C PHE A 499 3.84 -19.04 -9.12
N VAL A 500 2.56 -18.74 -9.38
CA VAL A 500 1.90 -19.14 -10.63
C VAL A 500 2.54 -18.40 -11.79
N LEU A 501 2.72 -17.08 -11.66
CA LEU A 501 3.40 -16.25 -12.64
C LEU A 501 4.88 -16.63 -12.78
N TYR A 502 5.57 -16.90 -11.67
CA TYR A 502 6.94 -17.39 -11.69
C TYR A 502 7.08 -18.64 -12.58
N HIS A 503 6.25 -19.66 -12.36
CA HIS A 503 6.31 -20.88 -13.16
C HIS A 503 5.83 -20.66 -14.59
N ALA A 504 4.76 -19.91 -14.82
CA ALA A 504 4.22 -19.70 -16.16
C ALA A 504 5.14 -18.84 -17.05
N VAL A 505 5.77 -17.81 -16.47
CA VAL A 505 6.56 -16.81 -17.21
C VAL A 505 8.05 -17.03 -17.04
N VAL A 506 8.55 -17.00 -15.80
CA VAL A 506 10.00 -17.02 -15.54
C VAL A 506 10.59 -18.37 -15.96
N ASP A 507 9.98 -19.47 -15.55
CA ASP A 507 10.47 -20.81 -15.90
C ASP A 507 10.30 -21.12 -17.38
N ASN A 508 9.08 -20.97 -17.90
CA ASN A 508 8.71 -21.49 -19.21
C ASN A 508 9.03 -20.53 -20.37
N VAL A 509 9.09 -19.21 -20.14
CA VAL A 509 9.40 -18.24 -21.19
C VAL A 509 10.82 -17.69 -21.05
N LEU A 510 11.14 -17.07 -19.91
CA LEU A 510 12.33 -16.24 -19.77
C LEU A 510 13.61 -17.07 -19.58
N ALA A 511 13.58 -18.10 -18.73
CA ALA A 511 14.73 -18.97 -18.50
C ALA A 511 14.87 -20.03 -19.62
N SER A 512 13.87 -20.91 -19.76
CA SER A 512 13.97 -22.07 -20.66
C SER A 512 13.72 -21.75 -22.14
N GLY A 513 12.88 -20.77 -22.45
CA GLY A 513 12.43 -20.50 -23.82
C GLY A 513 11.53 -21.59 -24.41
N ASN A 514 10.92 -22.44 -23.57
CA ASN A 514 9.95 -23.44 -24.01
C ASN A 514 8.66 -22.82 -24.56
N MET A 515 8.35 -21.61 -24.10
CA MET A 515 7.21 -20.79 -24.48
C MET A 515 7.64 -19.43 -25.02
N ASP A 516 6.66 -18.72 -25.59
CA ASP A 516 6.86 -17.45 -26.27
C ASP A 516 6.29 -16.23 -25.55
N TYR A 517 6.47 -15.06 -26.15
CA TYR A 517 6.01 -13.80 -25.55
C TYR A 517 4.48 -13.66 -25.56
N GLN A 518 3.75 -14.40 -26.40
CA GLN A 518 2.29 -14.48 -26.30
C GLN A 518 1.87 -15.20 -25.01
N HIS A 519 2.62 -16.23 -24.63
CA HIS A 519 2.45 -16.89 -23.33
C HIS A 519 2.78 -15.96 -22.17
N LEU A 520 3.87 -15.20 -22.27
CA LEU A 520 4.27 -14.23 -21.25
C LEU A 520 3.18 -13.19 -21.00
N ASP A 521 2.68 -12.58 -22.06
CA ASP A 521 1.64 -11.56 -22.05
C ASP A 521 0.33 -12.09 -21.45
N TYR A 522 -0.09 -13.27 -21.89
CA TYR A 522 -1.30 -13.91 -21.38
C TYR A 522 -1.24 -14.13 -19.86
N TRP A 523 -0.14 -14.70 -19.34
CA TRP A 523 -0.02 -14.98 -17.90
C TRP A 523 0.23 -13.74 -17.07
N THR A 524 0.93 -12.74 -17.62
CA THR A 524 1.09 -11.44 -16.96
C THR A 524 -0.27 -10.77 -16.76
N ASN A 525 -1.11 -10.72 -17.80
CA ASN A 525 -2.49 -10.21 -17.71
C ASN A 525 -3.34 -11.03 -16.71
N ARG A 526 -3.28 -12.36 -16.78
CA ARG A 526 -4.05 -13.22 -15.87
C ARG A 526 -3.64 -13.04 -14.42
N SER A 527 -2.36 -12.86 -14.10
CA SER A 527 -2.01 -12.57 -12.70
C SER A 527 -2.67 -11.30 -12.17
N GLN A 528 -2.89 -10.28 -13.00
CA GLN A 528 -3.50 -9.03 -12.54
C GLN A 528 -4.97 -9.18 -12.15
N ASP A 529 -5.70 -10.13 -12.75
CA ASP A 529 -7.15 -10.27 -12.58
C ASP A 529 -7.59 -11.47 -11.72
N GLN A 530 -6.65 -12.24 -11.15
CA GLN A 530 -6.96 -13.44 -10.33
C GLN A 530 -6.84 -13.24 -8.82
N TYR A 531 -6.16 -12.19 -8.35
CA TYR A 531 -5.96 -11.96 -6.92
C TYR A 531 -7.07 -11.10 -6.30
N VAL A 532 -7.22 -11.18 -4.98
CA VAL A 532 -8.20 -10.38 -4.25
C VAL A 532 -7.93 -8.88 -4.45
N GLU A 533 -9.00 -8.09 -4.48
CA GLU A 533 -8.91 -6.63 -4.64
C GLU A 533 -8.01 -6.01 -3.57
N GLY A 534 -7.17 -5.06 -3.98
CA GLY A 534 -6.21 -4.39 -3.10
C GLY A 534 -4.91 -5.17 -2.82
N ALA A 535 -4.77 -6.43 -3.28
CA ALA A 535 -3.55 -7.19 -3.04
C ALA A 535 -2.35 -6.65 -3.84
N VAL A 536 -1.24 -6.43 -3.15
CA VAL A 536 0.03 -5.98 -3.74
C VAL A 536 0.92 -7.19 -4.00
N MET A 537 0.77 -7.85 -5.15
CA MET A 537 1.54 -9.06 -5.42
C MET A 537 3.03 -8.80 -5.67
N ASN A 538 3.85 -9.81 -5.36
CA ASN A 538 5.30 -9.72 -5.46
C ASN A 538 5.84 -10.62 -6.59
N PRO A 539 5.92 -10.12 -7.84
CA PRO A 539 6.60 -10.84 -8.91
C PRO A 539 8.09 -10.96 -8.59
N PHE A 540 8.72 -12.05 -9.03
CA PHE A 540 10.13 -12.32 -8.77
C PHE A 540 10.71 -13.21 -9.86
N ILE A 541 12.02 -13.14 -10.09
CA ILE A 541 12.73 -13.99 -11.08
C ILE A 541 13.64 -15.04 -10.43
N GLY A 542 13.91 -14.88 -9.13
CA GLY A 542 14.80 -15.71 -8.36
C GLY A 542 14.61 -15.48 -6.86
N SER A 543 15.05 -16.44 -6.06
CA SER A 543 15.03 -16.38 -4.61
C SER A 543 16.11 -17.29 -4.03
N HIS A 544 16.29 -17.27 -2.72
CA HIS A 544 17.18 -18.20 -2.03
C HIS A 544 16.77 -19.69 -2.08
N ASP A 545 15.57 -20.02 -2.58
CA ASP A 545 15.07 -21.40 -2.70
C ASP A 545 15.04 -21.91 -4.14
N THR A 546 15.46 -21.07 -5.09
CA THR A 546 15.52 -21.43 -6.50
C THR A 546 16.95 -21.28 -7.03
N PRO A 547 17.39 -22.11 -8.01
CA PRO A 547 18.63 -21.84 -8.71
C PRO A 547 18.61 -20.44 -9.33
N ARG A 548 19.76 -19.76 -9.36
CA ARG A 548 19.81 -18.37 -9.82
C ARG A 548 19.36 -18.24 -11.27
N PHE A 549 18.58 -17.20 -11.56
CA PHE A 549 17.96 -17.02 -12.88
C PHE A 549 18.98 -17.18 -14.02
N ILE A 550 20.15 -16.54 -13.91
CA ILE A 550 21.15 -16.57 -14.98
C ILE A 550 21.70 -17.96 -15.28
N SER A 551 21.85 -18.82 -14.27
CA SER A 551 22.29 -20.21 -14.44
C SER A 551 21.21 -21.06 -15.09
N ARG A 552 19.94 -20.81 -14.74
CA ARG A 552 18.79 -21.44 -15.39
C ARG A 552 18.67 -21.03 -16.85
N ALA A 553 18.89 -19.76 -17.15
CA ALA A 553 18.81 -19.17 -18.48
C ALA A 553 19.83 -19.74 -19.48
N GLU A 554 21.01 -20.16 -19.02
CA GLU A 554 22.03 -20.84 -19.84
C GLU A 554 21.94 -22.38 -19.80
N ASP A 555 20.95 -22.94 -19.10
CA ASP A 555 20.81 -24.37 -18.81
C ASP A 555 22.06 -24.98 -18.16
N SER A 556 22.65 -24.26 -17.20
CA SER A 556 23.79 -24.73 -16.41
C SER A 556 23.36 -25.15 -15.00
N GLY A 557 23.85 -26.31 -14.56
CA GLY A 557 23.48 -26.88 -13.27
C GLY A 557 22.12 -27.59 -13.30
N THR A 558 21.44 -27.60 -12.16
CA THR A 558 20.16 -28.30 -11.97
C THR A 558 19.07 -27.26 -11.95
N GLN A 559 17.96 -27.56 -12.62
CA GLN A 559 16.80 -26.68 -12.70
C GLN A 559 15.86 -26.84 -11.50
N TRP A 560 16.16 -27.78 -10.60
CA TRP A 560 15.39 -28.10 -9.41
C TRP A 560 16.03 -27.50 -8.15
N ASN A 561 15.26 -27.35 -7.08
CA ASN A 561 15.71 -26.78 -5.81
C ASN A 561 16.48 -27.75 -4.90
N GLN A 562 16.50 -29.05 -5.20
CA GLN A 562 17.18 -30.05 -4.38
C GLN A 562 18.68 -30.14 -4.68
N TRP A 563 19.49 -30.36 -3.63
CA TRP A 563 20.93 -30.59 -3.76
C TRP A 563 21.20 -31.74 -4.74
N VAL A 564 22.02 -31.48 -5.76
CA VAL A 564 22.56 -32.50 -6.66
C VAL A 564 24.06 -32.34 -6.81
N GLU A 565 24.79 -33.45 -6.76
CA GLU A 565 26.23 -33.48 -7.04
C GLU A 565 26.51 -33.21 -8.52
N GLN A 566 26.93 -31.99 -8.83
CA GLN A 566 27.23 -31.54 -10.19
C GLN A 566 28.30 -30.44 -10.21
N ASP A 567 28.82 -30.16 -11.40
CA ASP A 567 29.72 -29.02 -11.59
C ASP A 567 28.96 -27.70 -11.35
N ARG A 568 29.54 -26.85 -10.52
CA ARG A 568 28.99 -25.53 -10.19
C ARG A 568 28.96 -24.63 -11.44
N PRO A 569 27.84 -23.92 -11.71
CA PRO A 569 27.77 -22.91 -12.76
C PRO A 569 28.94 -21.92 -12.69
N GLY A 570 29.61 -21.73 -13.83
CA GLY A 570 30.75 -20.84 -14.00
C GLY A 570 30.32 -19.46 -14.52
N ASN A 571 31.18 -18.81 -15.30
CA ASN A 571 30.88 -17.51 -15.89
C ASN A 571 29.81 -17.65 -16.99
N PRO A 572 28.68 -16.92 -16.90
CA PRO A 572 27.61 -17.03 -17.89
C PRO A 572 28.02 -16.49 -19.27
N PRO A 573 27.50 -17.07 -20.38
CA PRO A 573 27.65 -16.55 -21.73
C PRO A 573 26.76 -15.31 -21.96
N THR A 574 27.03 -14.55 -23.03
CA THR A 574 26.24 -13.37 -23.40
C THR A 574 24.74 -13.63 -23.52
N GLU A 575 24.34 -14.77 -24.08
CA GLU A 575 22.92 -15.14 -24.21
C GLU A 575 22.19 -15.23 -22.86
N ALA A 576 22.89 -15.63 -21.79
CA ALA A 576 22.32 -15.66 -20.45
C ALA A 576 22.06 -14.24 -19.92
N TYR A 577 22.97 -13.30 -20.21
CA TYR A 577 22.78 -11.88 -19.87
C TYR A 577 21.69 -11.21 -20.71
N ASP A 578 21.54 -11.60 -21.99
CA ASP A 578 20.41 -11.15 -22.82
C ASP A 578 19.08 -11.57 -22.19
N LYS A 579 18.94 -12.84 -21.79
CA LYS A 579 17.75 -13.34 -21.08
C LYS A 579 17.54 -12.66 -19.73
N ALA A 580 18.62 -12.39 -18.97
CA ALA A 580 18.53 -11.68 -17.70
C ALA A 580 18.02 -10.24 -17.88
N ARG A 581 18.45 -9.53 -18.93
CA ARG A 581 17.89 -8.21 -19.27
C ARG A 581 16.40 -8.28 -19.59
N GLN A 582 15.95 -9.29 -20.34
CA GLN A 582 14.52 -9.46 -20.62
C GLN A 582 13.72 -9.72 -19.34
N ALA A 583 14.24 -10.57 -18.43
CA ALA A 583 13.57 -10.90 -17.19
C ALA A 583 13.50 -9.73 -16.21
N ILE A 584 14.60 -8.98 -16.04
CA ILE A 584 14.65 -7.76 -15.21
C ILE A 584 13.80 -6.66 -15.84
N GLY A 585 13.82 -6.54 -17.18
CA GLY A 585 12.95 -5.65 -17.94
C GLY A 585 11.49 -5.86 -17.62
N TRP A 586 11.01 -7.10 -17.75
CA TRP A 586 9.66 -7.51 -17.38
C TRP A 586 9.37 -7.27 -15.89
N LEU A 587 10.26 -7.70 -14.99
CA LEU A 587 10.06 -7.59 -13.54
C LEU A 587 9.89 -6.14 -13.08
N LEU A 588 10.69 -5.21 -13.60
CA LEU A 588 10.70 -3.80 -13.17
C LEU A 588 9.70 -2.92 -13.92
N THR A 589 8.92 -3.48 -14.84
CA THR A 589 7.93 -2.71 -15.62
C THR A 589 6.55 -3.35 -15.62
N THR A 590 6.33 -4.38 -14.80
CA THR A 590 5.01 -4.98 -14.57
C THR A 590 4.45 -4.55 -13.21
N PRO A 591 3.12 -4.53 -13.03
CA PRO A 591 2.50 -4.12 -11.77
C PRO A 591 2.89 -5.02 -10.59
N GLY A 592 2.84 -4.43 -9.39
CA GLY A 592 3.15 -5.08 -8.12
C GLY A 592 4.44 -4.57 -7.47
N ALA A 593 4.81 -5.20 -6.36
CA ALA A 593 6.01 -4.88 -5.59
C ALA A 593 7.11 -5.93 -5.86
N PRO A 594 7.93 -5.75 -6.92
CA PRO A 594 8.88 -6.76 -7.39
C PRO A 594 9.95 -7.12 -6.36
N ILE A 595 10.38 -8.39 -6.38
CA ILE A 595 11.49 -8.90 -5.57
C ILE A 595 12.74 -9.11 -6.42
N LEU A 596 13.84 -8.51 -5.98
CA LEU A 596 15.17 -8.71 -6.54
C LEU A 596 16.04 -9.48 -5.54
N TYR A 597 16.49 -10.68 -5.91
CA TYR A 597 17.36 -11.50 -5.07
C TYR A 597 18.81 -11.06 -5.22
N MET A 598 19.52 -10.89 -4.09
CA MET A 598 20.90 -10.40 -4.08
C MET A 598 21.81 -11.10 -5.10
N GLY A 599 22.44 -10.37 -6.01
CA GLY A 599 23.32 -10.87 -7.06
C GLY A 599 22.63 -11.09 -8.42
N ASP A 600 21.30 -11.13 -8.49
CA ASP A 600 20.61 -11.25 -9.78
C ASP A 600 20.72 -9.96 -10.61
N GLU A 601 20.88 -8.80 -9.97
CA GLU A 601 21.12 -7.50 -10.62
C GLU A 601 22.43 -7.47 -11.42
N SER A 602 23.39 -8.32 -11.07
CA SER A 602 24.68 -8.44 -11.76
C SER A 602 24.88 -9.78 -12.48
N GLY A 603 23.88 -10.67 -12.40
CA GLY A 603 23.95 -11.99 -13.03
C GLY A 603 24.93 -12.92 -12.34
N GLN A 604 24.94 -12.93 -11.01
CA GLN A 604 25.74 -13.89 -10.25
C GLN A 604 25.24 -15.33 -10.52
N PRO A 605 26.12 -16.28 -10.90
CA PRO A 605 25.71 -17.66 -11.18
C PRO A 605 25.57 -18.50 -9.90
N GLY A 606 24.67 -19.49 -9.91
CA GLY A 606 24.45 -20.43 -8.80
C GLY A 606 23.39 -21.50 -9.10
N GLY A 607 23.71 -22.78 -8.81
CA GLY A 607 22.81 -23.92 -8.99
C GLY A 607 21.79 -24.11 -7.85
N ALA A 608 21.31 -25.34 -7.60
CA ALA A 608 20.46 -25.64 -6.44
C ALA A 608 21.11 -25.30 -5.10
N ASP A 609 20.29 -25.20 -4.05
CA ASP A 609 20.74 -25.13 -2.66
C ASP A 609 21.84 -26.16 -2.38
N PRO A 610 23.03 -25.75 -1.88
CA PRO A 610 23.39 -24.42 -1.35
C PRO A 610 24.12 -23.48 -2.32
N ASP A 611 24.25 -23.84 -3.59
CA ASP A 611 25.03 -23.09 -4.57
C ASP A 611 24.34 -21.84 -5.12
N ASN A 612 23.01 -21.72 -5.02
CA ASN A 612 22.30 -20.45 -5.27
C ASN A 612 22.62 -19.38 -4.21
N ARG A 613 23.09 -19.79 -3.03
CA ARG A 613 23.32 -18.92 -1.87
C ARG A 613 24.79 -18.52 -1.72
N ARG A 614 25.55 -18.42 -2.83
CA ARG A 614 26.96 -17.98 -2.79
C ARG A 614 27.10 -16.60 -2.13
N MET A 615 28.25 -16.35 -1.50
CA MET A 615 28.62 -15.03 -1.02
C MET A 615 28.49 -14.00 -2.17
N MET A 616 27.91 -12.84 -1.87
CA MET A 616 27.74 -11.76 -2.84
C MET A 616 29.10 -11.29 -3.39
N ASP A 617 29.21 -11.16 -4.72
CA ASP A 617 30.43 -10.69 -5.39
C ASP A 617 30.26 -9.28 -5.95
N PHE A 618 30.92 -8.31 -5.30
CA PHE A 618 30.92 -6.91 -5.73
C PHE A 618 32.06 -6.57 -6.73
N ASN A 619 32.97 -7.51 -7.02
CA ASN A 619 34.09 -7.27 -7.92
C ASN A 619 33.70 -7.50 -9.39
N LEU A 620 32.80 -6.64 -9.87
CA LEU A 620 32.15 -6.79 -11.17
C LEU A 620 32.99 -6.19 -12.31
N SER A 621 32.91 -6.83 -13.49
CA SER A 621 33.48 -6.32 -14.74
C SER A 621 32.75 -6.91 -15.94
N GLY A 622 32.86 -6.25 -17.11
CA GLY A 622 32.20 -6.70 -18.33
C GLY A 622 30.68 -6.81 -18.17
N GLN A 623 30.11 -7.91 -18.64
CA GLN A 623 28.64 -8.07 -18.71
C GLN A 623 27.92 -8.03 -17.35
N GLY A 624 28.58 -8.44 -16.26
CA GLY A 624 27.97 -8.34 -14.93
C GLY A 624 27.83 -6.90 -14.45
N LEU A 625 28.82 -6.05 -14.76
CA LEU A 625 28.73 -4.62 -14.50
C LEU A 625 27.73 -3.93 -15.44
N GLU A 626 27.68 -4.35 -16.71
CA GLU A 626 26.68 -3.85 -17.67
C GLU A 626 25.25 -4.19 -17.25
N LEU A 627 25.01 -5.40 -16.72
CA LEU A 627 23.70 -5.80 -16.19
C LEU A 627 23.33 -5.03 -14.92
N LEU A 628 24.30 -4.79 -14.02
CA LEU A 628 24.06 -3.96 -12.83
C LEU A 628 23.64 -2.55 -13.23
N ASN A 629 24.34 -1.92 -14.18
CA ASN A 629 23.99 -0.59 -14.67
C ASN A 629 22.60 -0.58 -15.32
N PHE A 630 22.31 -1.57 -16.17
CA PHE A 630 20.98 -1.72 -16.78
C PHE A 630 19.87 -1.83 -15.72
N THR A 631 20.09 -2.65 -14.70
CA THR A 631 19.11 -2.87 -13.62
C THR A 631 18.91 -1.58 -12.81
N SER A 632 20.00 -0.91 -12.43
CA SER A 632 19.97 0.34 -11.70
C SER A 632 19.26 1.44 -12.50
N GLU A 633 19.61 1.64 -13.77
CA GLU A 633 18.99 2.65 -14.63
C GLU A 633 17.47 2.41 -14.79
N LEU A 634 17.05 1.16 -15.00
CA LEU A 634 15.62 0.83 -15.14
C LEU A 634 14.86 0.99 -13.82
N ALA A 635 15.45 0.58 -12.70
CA ALA A 635 14.83 0.71 -11.38
C ALA A 635 14.71 2.19 -10.96
N GLN A 636 15.70 3.03 -11.26
CA GLN A 636 15.59 4.49 -11.08
C GLN A 636 14.46 5.06 -11.95
N LEU A 637 14.37 4.65 -13.22
CA LEU A 637 13.27 5.08 -14.08
C LEU A 637 11.91 4.66 -13.50
N ARG A 638 11.79 3.43 -12.98
CA ARG A 638 10.58 2.98 -12.28
C ARG A 638 10.26 3.87 -11.08
N LEU A 639 11.24 4.28 -10.27
CA LEU A 639 11.03 5.20 -9.13
C LEU A 639 10.63 6.62 -9.55
N GLU A 640 11.01 7.06 -10.74
CA GLU A 640 10.66 8.39 -11.27
C GLU A 640 9.31 8.40 -11.99
N ASN A 641 8.83 7.24 -12.47
CA ASN A 641 7.62 7.13 -13.27
C ASN A 641 6.48 6.39 -12.54
N VAL A 642 5.37 7.07 -12.24
CA VAL A 642 4.27 6.50 -11.44
C VAL A 642 3.49 5.43 -12.21
N ALA A 643 3.33 5.58 -13.53
CA ALA A 643 2.64 4.57 -14.33
C ALA A 643 3.39 3.23 -14.37
N LEU A 644 4.73 3.23 -14.40
CA LEU A 644 5.51 1.99 -14.28
C LEU A 644 5.40 1.32 -12.90
N ARG A 645 4.98 2.07 -11.87
CA ARG A 645 4.79 1.52 -10.51
C ARG A 645 3.39 1.02 -10.25
N ARG A 646 2.40 1.79 -10.67
CA ARG A 646 0.99 1.66 -10.26
C ARG A 646 0.02 1.57 -11.45
N GLY A 647 0.50 1.70 -12.67
CA GLY A 647 -0.34 1.78 -13.85
C GLY A 647 -0.96 0.45 -14.24
N ALA A 648 -2.09 0.53 -14.94
CA ALA A 648 -2.74 -0.61 -15.54
C ALA A 648 -1.89 -1.13 -16.71
N TYR A 649 -1.62 -2.43 -16.69
CA TYR A 649 -0.95 -3.16 -17.76
C TYR A 649 -1.92 -3.41 -18.91
N SER A 650 -1.56 -3.02 -20.13
CA SER A 650 -2.38 -3.27 -21.32
C SER A 650 -1.53 -3.69 -22.52
N THR A 651 -1.94 -4.76 -23.19
CA THR A 651 -1.20 -5.30 -24.34
C THR A 651 -1.42 -4.43 -25.58
N TYR A 652 -0.36 -3.81 -26.09
CA TYR A 652 -0.39 -3.08 -27.36
C TYR A 652 -0.10 -4.00 -28.55
N HIS A 653 0.93 -4.85 -28.43
CA HIS A 653 1.25 -5.86 -29.42
C HIS A 653 1.98 -7.05 -28.82
N VAL A 654 1.69 -8.25 -29.31
CA VAL A 654 2.47 -9.44 -28.93
C VAL A 654 2.65 -10.40 -30.11
N SER A 655 3.85 -10.96 -30.19
CA SER A 655 4.25 -12.02 -31.13
C SER A 655 5.17 -13.04 -30.43
N GLU A 656 5.75 -13.97 -31.18
CA GLU A 656 6.62 -15.01 -30.59
C GLU A 656 7.86 -14.44 -29.85
N ASN A 657 8.39 -13.28 -30.27
CA ASN A 657 9.66 -12.73 -29.76
C ASN A 657 9.63 -11.24 -29.45
N LEU A 658 8.48 -10.58 -29.64
CA LEU A 658 8.27 -9.16 -29.38
C LEU A 658 7.00 -9.01 -28.56
N LEU A 659 7.10 -8.28 -27.45
CA LEU A 659 5.99 -7.86 -26.61
C LEU A 659 6.09 -6.36 -26.43
N VAL A 660 5.00 -5.67 -26.72
CA VAL A 660 4.80 -4.24 -26.52
C VAL A 660 3.56 -4.09 -25.67
N PHE A 661 3.70 -3.44 -24.52
CA PHE A 661 2.58 -3.17 -23.63
C PHE A 661 2.67 -1.74 -23.09
N GLU A 662 1.55 -1.20 -22.67
CA GLU A 662 1.43 0.13 -22.09
C GLU A 662 1.11 0.00 -20.61
N MET A 663 1.81 0.81 -19.81
CA MET A 663 1.54 1.03 -18.39
C MET A 663 0.92 2.42 -18.27
N THR A 664 -0.32 2.49 -17.77
CA THR A 664 -1.11 3.74 -17.78
C THR A 664 -1.68 4.07 -16.41
N LEU A 665 -1.52 5.32 -15.97
CA LEU A 665 -2.16 5.84 -14.76
C LEU A 665 -2.52 7.31 -14.96
N GLY A 666 -3.81 7.62 -15.07
CA GLY A 666 -4.27 8.95 -15.46
C GLY A 666 -3.65 9.34 -16.81
N ASP A 667 -2.96 10.47 -16.85
CA ASP A 667 -2.30 11.00 -18.05
C ASP A 667 -0.86 10.45 -18.26
N ASP A 668 -0.28 9.76 -17.26
CA ASP A 668 1.05 9.16 -17.40
C ASP A 668 0.93 7.81 -18.11
N SER A 669 1.56 7.69 -19.27
CA SER A 669 1.53 6.51 -20.12
C SER A 669 2.92 6.19 -20.63
N ASN A 670 3.35 4.95 -20.39
CA ASN A 670 4.67 4.46 -20.77
C ASN A 670 4.53 3.17 -21.56
N MET A 671 5.11 3.15 -22.75
CA MET A 671 5.16 1.96 -23.59
C MET A 671 6.46 1.20 -23.33
N VAL A 672 6.32 -0.08 -23.00
CA VAL A 672 7.43 -0.99 -22.75
C VAL A 672 7.53 -1.98 -23.89
N VAL A 673 8.74 -2.13 -24.44
CA VAL A 673 9.06 -3.05 -25.53
C VAL A 673 10.09 -4.06 -25.06
N LEU A 674 9.70 -5.34 -25.03
CA LEU A 674 10.58 -6.48 -24.81
C LEU A 674 10.82 -7.18 -26.16
N ASN A 675 12.06 -7.17 -26.64
CA ASN A 675 12.43 -7.85 -27.88
C ASN A 675 13.55 -8.87 -27.63
N ARG A 676 13.23 -10.16 -27.69
CA ARG A 676 14.24 -11.26 -27.69
C ARG A 676 14.58 -11.77 -29.10
N GLY A 677 14.06 -11.10 -30.13
CA GLY A 677 14.18 -11.47 -31.52
C GLY A 677 15.30 -10.74 -32.26
N ASN A 678 15.11 -10.58 -33.57
CA ASN A 678 16.03 -9.78 -34.38
C ASN A 678 15.68 -8.29 -34.27
N VAL A 679 16.49 -7.44 -34.91
CA VAL A 679 16.17 -6.02 -35.08
C VAL A 679 14.82 -5.89 -35.82
N GLU A 680 13.94 -5.06 -35.27
CA GLU A 680 12.63 -4.76 -35.84
C GLU A 680 12.45 -3.26 -36.06
N GLN A 681 11.49 -2.90 -36.92
CA GLN A 681 11.08 -1.52 -37.13
C GLN A 681 9.56 -1.44 -37.01
N TRP A 682 9.10 -0.50 -36.18
CA TRP A 682 7.70 -0.35 -35.82
C TRP A 682 7.28 1.12 -35.88
N GLU A 683 6.08 1.39 -36.39
CA GLU A 683 5.44 2.69 -36.23
C GLU A 683 4.69 2.67 -34.90
N ILE A 684 5.02 3.61 -34.01
CA ILE A 684 4.41 3.70 -32.67
C ILE A 684 4.03 5.14 -32.37
N PRO A 685 2.98 5.38 -31.57
CA PRO A 685 2.51 6.73 -31.28
C PRO A 685 3.38 7.52 -30.28
N TYR A 686 4.51 6.96 -29.83
CA TYR A 686 5.41 7.56 -28.83
C TYR A 686 6.61 8.25 -29.47
N ASP A 687 7.02 9.40 -28.92
CA ASP A 687 8.04 10.28 -29.51
C ASP A 687 9.32 10.46 -28.67
N GLU A 688 9.43 9.83 -27.49
CA GLU A 688 10.66 9.80 -26.69
C GLU A 688 11.03 8.39 -26.21
N VAL A 689 12.28 8.00 -26.42
CA VAL A 689 12.90 6.82 -25.78
C VAL A 689 13.56 7.29 -24.49
N ILE A 690 13.05 6.82 -23.35
CA ILE A 690 13.58 7.15 -22.01
C ILE A 690 14.45 6.05 -21.42
N PHE A 691 14.40 4.84 -21.99
CA PHE A 691 15.28 3.74 -21.62
C PHE A 691 15.56 2.81 -22.80
N GLY A 692 16.76 2.23 -22.83
CA GLY A 692 17.22 1.34 -23.88
C GLY A 692 17.95 2.04 -25.02
N ASP A 693 18.34 1.26 -26.03
CA ASP A 693 19.17 1.70 -27.15
C ASP A 693 18.40 1.88 -28.46
N ALA A 694 17.07 1.76 -28.41
CA ALA A 694 16.21 1.97 -29.57
C ALA A 694 16.34 3.41 -30.10
N THR A 695 16.16 3.57 -31.41
CA THR A 695 16.24 4.88 -32.05
C THR A 695 14.94 5.22 -32.74
N LEU A 696 14.43 6.43 -32.49
CA LEU A 696 13.22 6.93 -33.12
C LEU A 696 13.58 7.87 -34.30
N PHE A 697 12.96 7.66 -35.45
CA PHE A 697 13.12 8.51 -36.63
C PHE A 697 11.81 8.58 -37.43
N ASP A 698 11.24 9.78 -37.58
CA ASP A 698 9.98 10.02 -38.31
C ASP A 698 8.86 9.01 -37.90
N ASP A 699 8.57 8.92 -36.59
CA ASP A 699 7.57 8.03 -35.95
C ASP A 699 7.86 6.51 -36.08
N ALA A 700 9.00 6.14 -36.68
CA ALA A 700 9.47 4.76 -36.74
C ALA A 700 10.51 4.48 -35.65
N LEU A 701 10.18 3.55 -34.75
CA LEU A 701 11.09 2.99 -33.75
C LEU A 701 11.90 1.85 -34.36
N ALA A 702 13.23 2.00 -34.40
CA ALA A 702 14.15 0.91 -34.68
C ALA A 702 14.54 0.23 -33.36
N ILE A 703 14.01 -0.97 -33.15
CA ILE A 703 14.17 -1.77 -31.93
C ILE A 703 15.36 -2.72 -32.13
N SER A 704 16.35 -2.64 -31.24
CA SER A 704 17.51 -3.52 -31.24
C SER A 704 17.13 -4.98 -30.98
N ALA A 705 17.99 -5.93 -31.39
CA ALA A 705 17.83 -7.33 -31.00
C ALA A 705 18.18 -7.52 -29.51
N ASN A 706 17.48 -8.41 -28.82
CA ASN A 706 17.70 -8.71 -27.38
C ASN A 706 17.63 -7.47 -26.47
N SER A 707 16.76 -6.51 -26.78
CA SER A 707 16.65 -5.23 -26.09
C SER A 707 15.39 -5.12 -25.23
N VAL A 708 15.48 -4.23 -24.24
CA VAL A 708 14.35 -3.70 -23.48
C VAL A 708 14.33 -2.20 -23.75
N THR A 709 13.16 -1.64 -24.01
CA THR A 709 13.00 -0.22 -24.32
C THR A 709 11.77 0.30 -23.60
N VAL A 710 11.89 1.49 -23.01
CA VAL A 710 10.73 2.21 -22.46
C VAL A 710 10.61 3.52 -23.19
N LEU A 711 9.40 3.82 -23.62
CA LEU A 711 9.04 5.03 -24.32
C LEU A 711 7.99 5.80 -23.53
N ARG A 712 8.04 7.12 -23.66
CA ARG A 712 7.00 8.05 -23.23
C ARG A 712 6.71 9.04 -24.33
N HIS A 713 5.67 9.82 -24.18
CA HIS A 713 5.50 10.99 -25.02
C HIS A 713 6.51 12.09 -24.60
N SER A 714 7.20 12.72 -25.56
CA SER A 714 8.27 13.71 -25.36
C SER A 714 7.77 15.03 -24.78
N SER A 715 6.51 15.33 -25.10
CA SER A 715 5.61 15.94 -24.16
C SER A 715 4.95 14.81 -23.39
N VAL A 716 5.17 14.70 -22.06
CA VAL A 716 4.00 14.37 -21.22
C VAL A 716 2.91 15.26 -21.81
N PRO A 717 1.74 14.76 -22.29
CA PRO A 717 0.65 15.70 -22.53
C PRO A 717 0.67 16.57 -21.28
N PRO A 718 0.92 17.89 -21.40
CA PRO A 718 1.20 18.71 -20.22
C PRO A 718 0.15 18.28 -19.18
N PRO A 719 0.48 17.94 -17.92
CA PRO A 719 -0.58 17.65 -16.96
C PRO A 719 -1.40 18.92 -16.96
N LEU A 720 -2.57 18.97 -17.62
CA LEU A 720 -2.91 20.12 -18.48
C LEU A 720 -2.51 21.43 -17.82
N THR A 721 -1.31 21.89 -18.19
CA THR A 721 -0.56 22.77 -17.27
C THR A 721 -0.90 24.22 -17.52
N ASP A 722 -1.81 24.45 -18.45
CA ASP A 722 -2.82 25.46 -18.31
C ASP A 722 -4.14 24.73 -18.41
N CYS A 723 -4.73 24.32 -17.28
CA CYS A 723 -6.17 24.14 -17.27
C CYS A 723 -6.75 25.44 -17.83
N VAL A 724 -7.32 25.38 -19.02
CA VAL A 724 -7.85 26.59 -19.66
C VAL A 724 -9.13 26.88 -18.93
N THR A 725 -9.05 27.74 -17.91
CA THR A 725 -10.25 28.16 -17.18
C THR A 725 -11.23 28.74 -18.18
N LEU A 726 -12.27 27.96 -18.52
CA LEU A 726 -13.36 28.46 -19.32
C LEU A 726 -13.92 29.70 -18.62
N ASN A 727 -14.18 30.74 -19.40
CA ASN A 727 -14.75 31.96 -18.87
C ASN A 727 -16.26 31.75 -18.59
N LEU A 728 -16.55 31.02 -17.53
CA LEU A 728 -17.90 30.78 -17.01
C LEU A 728 -18.35 32.06 -16.31
N SER A 729 -18.98 32.95 -17.07
CA SER A 729 -19.51 34.21 -16.55
C SER A 729 -21.02 34.23 -16.70
N ILE A 730 -21.69 34.70 -15.64
CA ILE A 730 -23.13 34.88 -15.67
C ILE A 730 -23.46 36.05 -16.58
N ILE A 731 -24.16 35.74 -17.66
CA ILE A 731 -24.68 36.66 -18.66
C ILE A 731 -26.20 36.78 -18.52
N SER A 732 -26.80 37.70 -19.28
CA SER A 732 -28.24 37.70 -19.49
C SER A 732 -28.63 36.59 -20.45
N THR A 733 -29.80 35.99 -20.23
CA THR A 733 -30.38 34.97 -21.10
C THR A 733 -30.35 35.38 -22.58
N PRO A 734 -29.76 34.54 -23.46
CA PRO A 734 -29.62 34.87 -24.88
C PRO A 734 -30.95 35.11 -25.59
N GLU A 735 -30.94 35.94 -26.65
CA GLU A 735 -32.16 36.30 -27.42
C GLU A 735 -32.90 35.09 -28.00
N ILE A 736 -32.20 33.98 -28.25
CA ILE A 736 -32.83 32.75 -28.73
C ILE A 736 -33.84 32.17 -27.72
N TYR A 737 -33.65 32.46 -26.43
CA TYR A 737 -34.54 32.08 -25.33
C TYR A 737 -35.40 33.27 -24.84
N ASP A 738 -35.70 34.25 -25.69
CA ASP A 738 -36.45 35.47 -25.33
C ASP A 738 -37.77 35.22 -24.58
N SER A 739 -38.44 34.08 -24.85
CA SER A 739 -39.66 33.67 -24.15
C SER A 739 -39.43 33.21 -22.71
N LEU A 740 -38.20 32.84 -22.35
CA LEU A 740 -37.80 32.38 -21.01
C LEU A 740 -37.12 33.48 -20.19
N THR A 741 -36.59 34.53 -20.84
CA THR A 741 -35.82 35.62 -20.20
C THR A 741 -36.55 36.31 -19.02
N GLU A 742 -37.88 36.40 -19.03
CA GLU A 742 -38.64 36.97 -17.92
C GLU A 742 -38.54 36.14 -16.63
N HIS A 743 -38.46 34.81 -16.77
CA HIS A 743 -38.46 33.85 -15.66
C HIS A 743 -37.05 33.35 -15.30
N PHE A 744 -36.19 33.20 -16.31
CA PHE A 744 -34.79 32.82 -16.19
C PHE A 744 -33.93 33.97 -16.68
N PRO A 745 -33.58 34.97 -15.84
CA PRO A 745 -32.82 36.13 -16.27
C PRO A 745 -31.29 35.92 -16.26
N LYS A 746 -30.79 34.85 -15.64
CA LYS A 746 -29.37 34.51 -15.55
C LYS A 746 -29.05 33.39 -16.52
N ALA A 747 -27.91 33.45 -17.19
CA ALA A 747 -27.42 32.35 -18.01
C ALA A 747 -25.90 32.18 -17.93
N ILE A 748 -25.40 30.98 -18.18
CA ILE A 748 -23.99 30.67 -18.46
C ILE A 748 -23.94 29.90 -19.78
N SER A 749 -22.88 30.08 -20.57
CA SER A 749 -22.63 29.32 -21.79
C SER A 749 -21.38 28.47 -21.64
N VAL A 750 -21.50 27.17 -21.92
CA VAL A 750 -20.43 26.17 -21.93
C VAL A 750 -20.36 25.61 -23.35
N PHE A 751 -19.28 25.92 -24.09
CA PHE A 751 -19.10 25.57 -25.50
C PHE A 751 -20.30 25.90 -26.44
N GLY A 752 -21.18 26.84 -26.07
CA GLY A 752 -22.37 27.20 -26.83
C GLY A 752 -23.68 26.55 -26.36
N VAL A 753 -23.61 25.58 -25.44
CA VAL A 753 -24.76 25.06 -24.67
C VAL A 753 -25.03 26.00 -23.49
N HIS A 754 -26.29 26.19 -23.12
CA HIS A 754 -26.66 27.22 -22.15
C HIS A 754 -27.27 26.63 -20.87
N LEU A 755 -26.90 27.17 -19.71
CA LEU A 755 -27.58 26.93 -18.44
C LEU A 755 -28.34 28.21 -18.07
N LEU A 756 -29.66 28.13 -17.93
CA LEU A 756 -30.58 29.25 -17.70
C LEU A 756 -31.15 29.15 -16.28
N ALA A 757 -30.92 30.15 -15.42
CA ALA A 757 -31.34 30.08 -14.02
C ALA A 757 -32.33 31.18 -13.62
N THR A 758 -33.23 30.86 -12.69
CA THR A 758 -34.14 31.86 -12.11
C THR A 758 -33.37 32.87 -11.27
N SER A 759 -33.98 34.04 -11.03
CA SER A 759 -33.33 35.10 -10.23
C SER A 759 -33.02 34.69 -8.78
N GLY A 760 -33.65 33.62 -8.28
CA GLY A 760 -33.51 33.17 -6.91
C GLY A 760 -32.32 32.23 -6.68
N VAL A 761 -31.83 31.57 -7.74
CA VAL A 761 -30.71 30.63 -7.67
C VAL A 761 -29.43 31.35 -7.26
N ASN A 762 -28.58 30.72 -6.47
CA ASN A 762 -27.26 31.21 -6.09
C ASN A 762 -26.34 31.19 -7.32
N ASP A 763 -25.44 32.16 -7.41
CA ASP A 763 -24.47 32.22 -8.50
C ASP A 763 -23.44 31.08 -8.39
N GLU A 764 -23.14 30.62 -7.17
CA GLU A 764 -22.21 29.53 -6.89
C GLU A 764 -22.73 28.17 -7.39
N THR A 765 -23.99 27.83 -7.13
CA THR A 765 -24.62 26.58 -7.59
C THR A 765 -24.78 26.57 -9.11
N LEU A 766 -25.07 27.72 -9.71
CA LEU A 766 -25.10 27.87 -11.18
C LEU A 766 -23.71 27.72 -11.81
N LEU A 767 -22.66 28.26 -11.18
CA LEU A 767 -21.28 28.10 -11.65
C LEU A 767 -20.80 26.65 -11.52
N HIS A 768 -21.17 25.97 -10.43
CA HIS A 768 -20.90 24.56 -10.22
C HIS A 768 -21.52 23.69 -11.32
N ALA A 769 -22.82 23.85 -11.60
CA ALA A 769 -23.49 23.11 -12.68
C ALA A 769 -22.82 23.37 -14.06
N ALA A 770 -22.39 24.60 -14.32
CA ALA A 770 -21.66 24.92 -15.55
C ALA A 770 -20.26 24.29 -15.60
N ALA A 771 -19.57 24.16 -14.47
CA ALA A 771 -18.28 23.52 -14.38
C ALA A 771 -18.37 21.99 -14.51
N VAL A 772 -19.43 21.37 -13.99
CA VAL A 772 -19.73 19.95 -14.22
C VAL A 772 -19.99 19.69 -15.70
N MET A 773 -20.80 20.53 -16.37
CA MET A 773 -21.02 20.43 -17.82
C MET A 773 -19.73 20.59 -18.62
N ALA A 774 -18.86 21.51 -18.21
CA ALA A 774 -17.58 21.68 -18.84
C ALA A 774 -16.69 20.44 -18.66
N GLY A 775 -16.63 19.86 -17.46
CA GLY A 775 -15.85 18.65 -17.19
C GLY A 775 -16.34 17.40 -17.93
N TYR A 776 -17.64 17.29 -18.25
CA TYR A 776 -18.14 16.21 -19.10
C TYR A 776 -17.84 16.41 -20.59
N LEU A 777 -17.70 17.66 -21.05
CA LEU A 777 -17.49 17.98 -22.46
C LEU A 777 -16.01 18.18 -22.82
N ASP A 778 -15.18 18.53 -21.84
CA ASP A 778 -13.75 18.84 -21.91
C ASP A 778 -13.11 18.24 -20.64
N ASP A 779 -13.03 16.91 -20.63
CA ASP A 779 -12.57 16.10 -19.49
C ASP A 779 -11.06 16.19 -19.27
N ASP A 780 -10.33 16.59 -20.30
CA ASP A 780 -8.93 16.99 -20.27
C ASP A 780 -8.76 18.48 -19.95
N SER A 781 -9.82 19.29 -19.85
CA SER A 781 -9.74 20.72 -19.44
C SER A 781 -8.76 21.55 -20.30
N ASP A 782 -8.64 21.23 -21.59
CA ASP A 782 -7.76 21.91 -22.55
C ASP A 782 -8.43 23.17 -23.15
N GLY A 783 -9.69 23.41 -22.79
CA GLY A 783 -10.52 24.51 -23.27
C GLY A 783 -11.19 24.23 -24.61
N ILE A 784 -11.16 22.98 -25.08
CA ILE A 784 -11.77 22.48 -26.31
C ILE A 784 -12.58 21.23 -25.94
N ALA A 785 -13.84 21.18 -26.37
CA ALA A 785 -14.63 19.97 -26.12
C ALA A 785 -14.01 18.74 -26.80
N ASN A 786 -13.89 17.62 -26.08
CA ASN A 786 -13.31 16.36 -26.56
C ASN A 786 -14.03 15.84 -27.81
N ASP A 787 -15.35 16.05 -27.88
CA ASP A 787 -16.16 15.76 -29.07
C ASP A 787 -16.93 17.01 -29.57
N PRO A 788 -16.37 17.73 -30.56
CA PRO A 788 -17.04 18.88 -31.16
C PRO A 788 -18.34 18.55 -31.89
N ALA A 789 -18.56 17.30 -32.34
CA ALA A 789 -19.78 16.90 -33.02
C ALA A 789 -20.95 16.78 -32.05
N VAL A 790 -20.70 16.28 -30.83
CA VAL A 790 -21.66 16.21 -29.72
C VAL A 790 -22.08 17.62 -29.30
N VAL A 791 -21.13 18.52 -29.10
CA VAL A 791 -21.41 19.94 -28.78
C VAL A 791 -22.20 20.62 -29.90
N GLN A 792 -21.83 20.38 -31.16
CA GLN A 792 -22.54 20.95 -32.31
C GLN A 792 -23.98 20.43 -32.40
N ALA A 793 -24.22 19.15 -32.11
CA ALA A 793 -25.56 18.57 -32.09
C ALA A 793 -26.45 19.24 -31.03
N MET A 794 -25.93 19.43 -29.82
CA MET A 794 -26.64 20.16 -28.76
C MET A 794 -26.91 21.62 -29.13
N ALA A 795 -25.92 22.30 -29.74
CA ALA A 795 -26.08 23.68 -30.18
C ALA A 795 -27.13 23.81 -31.30
N ASP A 796 -27.16 22.87 -32.26
CA ASP A 796 -28.15 22.84 -33.35
C ASP A 796 -29.58 22.60 -32.84
N ALA A 797 -29.74 21.87 -31.74
CA ALA A 797 -31.00 21.62 -31.06
C ALA A 797 -31.42 22.76 -30.11
N ASN A 798 -30.62 23.82 -29.98
CA ASN A 798 -30.77 24.86 -28.96
C ASN A 798 -30.94 24.25 -27.55
N ALA A 799 -30.10 23.27 -27.23
CA ALA A 799 -30.11 22.57 -25.97
C ALA A 799 -29.77 23.51 -24.80
N ALA A 800 -30.54 23.44 -23.72
CA ALA A 800 -30.25 24.20 -22.52
C ALA A 800 -30.70 23.49 -21.23
N MET A 801 -29.90 23.66 -20.17
CA MET A 801 -30.34 23.35 -18.80
C MET A 801 -31.20 24.50 -18.27
N VAL A 802 -32.34 24.21 -17.65
CA VAL A 802 -33.14 25.20 -16.90
C VAL A 802 -33.03 24.92 -15.41
N ILE A 803 -32.62 25.92 -14.63
CA ILE A 803 -32.29 25.78 -13.21
C ILE A 803 -33.20 26.70 -12.37
N PRO A 804 -34.36 26.19 -11.90
CA PRO A 804 -35.15 26.83 -10.87
C PRO A 804 -34.66 26.41 -9.48
N ARG A 805 -35.17 27.06 -8.44
CA ARG A 805 -34.77 26.72 -7.07
C ARG A 805 -35.32 25.40 -6.54
N THR A 806 -36.47 25.00 -7.07
CA THR A 806 -37.25 23.83 -6.65
C THR A 806 -38.19 23.46 -7.80
N GLN A 807 -38.63 22.21 -7.89
CA GLN A 807 -39.67 21.76 -8.82
C GLN A 807 -40.93 22.65 -8.82
N TYR A 808 -41.43 23.01 -7.63
CA TYR A 808 -42.60 23.88 -7.50
C TYR A 808 -42.43 25.28 -8.16
N GLU A 809 -41.21 25.80 -8.20
CA GLU A 809 -40.92 27.08 -8.88
C GLU A 809 -40.98 26.91 -10.40
N LEU A 810 -40.51 25.77 -10.93
CA LEU A 810 -40.61 25.42 -12.34
C LEU A 810 -42.07 25.28 -12.78
N ASP A 811 -42.88 24.52 -12.05
CA ASP A 811 -44.31 24.31 -12.34
C ASP A 811 -45.05 25.65 -12.48
N MET A 812 -44.78 26.56 -11.53
CA MET A 812 -45.37 27.90 -11.56
C MET A 812 -44.93 28.73 -12.77
N ILE A 813 -43.69 28.56 -13.23
CA ILE A 813 -43.16 29.24 -14.43
C ILE A 813 -43.82 28.66 -15.66
N ILE A 814 -43.87 27.33 -15.78
CA ILE A 814 -44.49 26.59 -16.88
C ILE A 814 -45.93 27.08 -17.07
N GLU A 815 -46.76 27.16 -16.02
CA GLU A 815 -48.14 27.69 -16.11
C GLU A 815 -48.25 29.12 -16.68
N GLN A 816 -47.17 29.91 -16.65
CA GLN A 816 -47.13 31.30 -17.10
C GLN A 816 -46.53 31.46 -18.50
N LEU A 817 -45.92 30.42 -19.07
CA LEU A 817 -45.33 30.46 -20.40
C LEU A 817 -46.42 30.57 -21.48
N PRO A 818 -46.18 31.33 -22.56
CA PRO A 818 -47.18 31.49 -23.62
C PRO A 818 -47.36 30.19 -24.39
N GLU A 819 -48.58 29.92 -24.89
CA GLU A 819 -48.90 28.75 -25.73
C GLU A 819 -47.94 28.59 -26.94
N SER A 820 -47.42 29.70 -27.46
CA SER A 820 -46.42 29.70 -28.54
C SER A 820 -45.06 29.09 -28.15
N PHE A 821 -44.75 28.97 -26.87
CA PHE A 821 -43.54 28.33 -26.38
C PHE A 821 -43.64 26.81 -26.49
N TYR A 822 -44.76 26.22 -26.04
CA TYR A 822 -45.03 24.80 -26.18
C TYR A 822 -45.04 24.33 -27.63
N VAL A 823 -45.66 25.11 -28.54
CA VAL A 823 -45.62 24.81 -29.99
C VAL A 823 -44.18 24.74 -30.52
N LYS A 824 -43.27 25.56 -29.99
CA LYS A 824 -41.86 25.54 -30.39
C LYS A 824 -41.11 24.35 -29.83
N MET A 825 -41.41 23.93 -28.59
CA MET A 825 -40.88 22.69 -28.03
C MET A 825 -41.37 21.47 -28.83
N ASP A 826 -42.67 21.40 -29.15
CA ASP A 826 -43.25 20.32 -29.96
C ASP A 826 -42.67 20.25 -31.39
N GLU A 827 -42.28 21.40 -31.96
CA GLU A 827 -41.63 21.49 -33.26
C GLU A 827 -40.11 21.21 -33.20
N GLY A 828 -39.56 20.91 -32.02
CA GLY A 828 -38.14 20.63 -31.78
C GLY A 828 -37.23 21.86 -31.92
N GLU A 829 -37.76 23.07 -31.70
CA GLU A 829 -36.93 24.29 -31.72
C GLU A 829 -36.00 24.39 -30.50
N PHE A 830 -36.30 23.69 -29.39
CA PHE A 830 -35.48 23.65 -28.17
C PHE A 830 -35.49 22.25 -27.55
N ALA A 831 -34.36 21.84 -26.98
CA ALA A 831 -34.27 20.73 -26.06
C ALA A 831 -33.92 21.26 -24.66
N LEU A 832 -34.79 21.04 -23.68
CA LEU A 832 -34.60 21.57 -22.32
C LEU A 832 -34.54 20.42 -21.33
N GLN A 833 -33.56 20.47 -20.44
CA GLN A 833 -33.42 19.57 -19.29
C GLN A 833 -33.43 20.42 -18.02
N ASP A 834 -34.15 20.00 -17.00
CA ASP A 834 -34.22 20.71 -15.72
C ASP A 834 -33.22 20.17 -14.68
N LEU A 835 -32.84 21.04 -13.75
CA LEU A 835 -32.01 20.73 -12.59
C LEU A 835 -32.39 21.68 -11.46
N TYR A 836 -32.70 21.17 -10.28
CA TYR A 836 -33.17 22.00 -9.17
C TYR A 836 -32.03 22.44 -8.26
N GLU A 837 -31.99 23.73 -7.88
CA GLU A 837 -30.93 24.25 -7.00
C GLU A 837 -30.81 23.47 -5.68
N ASP A 838 -31.93 23.01 -5.10
CA ASP A 838 -31.94 22.27 -3.85
C ASP A 838 -31.35 20.86 -3.92
N GLU A 839 -31.01 20.39 -5.13
CA GLU A 839 -30.35 19.11 -5.41
C GLU A 839 -28.89 19.27 -5.87
N ILE A 840 -28.43 20.52 -6.07
CA ILE A 840 -27.03 20.84 -6.38
C ILE A 840 -26.23 20.81 -5.08
N HIS A 841 -25.28 19.89 -4.98
CA HIS A 841 -24.49 19.68 -3.76
C HIS A 841 -22.98 19.69 -4.05
N PRO A 842 -22.37 20.89 -4.26
CA PRO A 842 -20.93 21.00 -4.52
C PRO A 842 -20.13 20.34 -3.39
N GLY A 843 -19.29 19.35 -3.73
CA GLY A 843 -18.52 18.57 -2.76
C GLY A 843 -19.30 17.48 -2.00
N GLY A 844 -20.48 17.07 -2.50
CA GLY A 844 -21.39 16.09 -1.88
C GLY A 844 -20.76 14.75 -1.47
N ARG A 845 -19.65 14.36 -2.12
CA ARG A 845 -18.79 13.23 -1.76
C ARG A 845 -18.25 13.30 -0.32
N SER A 846 -17.98 14.51 0.17
CA SER A 846 -17.53 14.76 1.55
C SER A 846 -18.66 14.85 2.59
N ALA A 847 -19.91 15.00 2.14
CA ALA A 847 -21.08 15.29 2.96
C ALA A 847 -22.13 14.15 2.99
N ASN A 848 -21.85 13.02 2.33
CA ASN A 848 -22.77 11.88 2.19
C ASN A 848 -24.10 12.24 1.50
N THR A 849 -24.06 13.15 0.52
CA THR A 849 -25.22 13.58 -0.29
C THR A 849 -24.85 13.52 -1.77
N PHE A 850 -25.70 12.92 -2.61
CA PHE A 850 -25.46 12.83 -4.05
C PHE A 850 -25.70 14.19 -4.72
N ASP A 851 -24.80 14.58 -5.62
CA ASP A 851 -24.90 15.84 -6.36
C ASP A 851 -25.61 15.58 -7.69
N ALA A 852 -26.89 15.98 -7.79
CA ALA A 852 -27.72 15.72 -8.96
C ALA A 852 -27.18 16.38 -10.25
N THR A 853 -26.23 17.32 -10.13
CA THR A 853 -25.56 17.87 -11.30
C THR A 853 -24.79 16.84 -12.12
N LEU A 854 -24.33 15.74 -11.52
CA LEU A 854 -23.67 14.64 -12.24
C LEU A 854 -24.62 13.85 -13.13
N GLU A 855 -25.92 13.89 -12.83
CA GLU A 855 -26.97 13.15 -13.52
C GLU A 855 -27.62 14.02 -14.59
N GLU A 856 -28.22 15.14 -14.18
CA GLU A 856 -29.05 15.95 -15.07
C GLU A 856 -28.26 16.64 -16.19
N VAL A 857 -27.03 17.03 -15.90
CA VAL A 857 -26.13 17.57 -16.94
C VAL A 857 -25.74 16.48 -17.92
N LEU A 858 -25.51 15.26 -17.43
CA LEU A 858 -25.13 14.15 -18.27
C LEU A 858 -26.29 13.73 -19.17
N HIS A 859 -27.53 13.70 -18.65
CA HIS A 859 -28.75 13.45 -19.44
C HIS A 859 -28.84 14.36 -20.66
N LEU A 860 -28.64 15.67 -20.50
CA LEU A 860 -28.66 16.60 -21.63
C LEU A 860 -27.57 16.28 -22.68
N ILE A 861 -26.36 15.94 -22.21
CA ILE A 861 -25.21 15.63 -23.08
C ILE A 861 -25.43 14.32 -23.84
N THR A 862 -25.94 13.29 -23.19
CA THR A 862 -26.13 11.97 -23.80
C THR A 862 -27.37 11.94 -24.70
N GLN A 863 -28.52 12.40 -24.21
CA GLN A 863 -29.80 12.34 -24.91
C GLN A 863 -29.85 13.28 -26.13
N VAL A 864 -29.29 14.48 -26.03
CA VAL A 864 -29.33 15.43 -27.15
C VAL A 864 -28.04 15.38 -27.95
N GLY A 865 -26.88 15.34 -27.27
CA GLY A 865 -25.57 15.35 -27.92
C GLY A 865 -25.23 14.02 -28.58
N TYR A 866 -24.97 12.99 -27.78
CA TYR A 866 -24.50 11.69 -28.27
C TYR A 866 -25.54 10.96 -29.12
N ALA A 867 -26.80 10.91 -28.71
CA ALA A 867 -27.85 10.23 -29.47
C ALA A 867 -28.06 10.85 -30.87
N THR A 868 -27.84 12.16 -31.02
CA THR A 868 -27.94 12.86 -32.31
C THR A 868 -26.66 12.73 -33.14
N ALA A 869 -25.49 12.85 -32.52
CA ALA A 869 -24.20 12.79 -33.21
C ALA A 869 -23.87 11.37 -33.69
N TYR A 870 -24.25 10.35 -32.91
CA TYR A 870 -23.91 8.95 -33.11
C TYR A 870 -25.14 8.04 -32.94
N PRO A 871 -26.17 8.17 -33.80
CA PRO A 871 -27.45 7.48 -33.61
C PRO A 871 -27.37 5.95 -33.76
N ASP A 872 -26.37 5.42 -34.48
CA ASP A 872 -26.19 3.97 -34.58
C ASP A 872 -25.78 3.35 -33.22
N ASP A 873 -25.05 4.12 -32.40
CA ASP A 873 -24.50 3.64 -31.13
C ASP A 873 -25.31 4.12 -29.92
N PHE A 874 -25.73 5.40 -29.91
CA PHE A 874 -26.30 6.07 -28.75
C PHE A 874 -27.76 6.49 -28.90
N ALA A 875 -28.44 6.19 -30.02
CA ALA A 875 -29.87 6.51 -30.10
C ALA A 875 -30.65 5.77 -29.01
N GLU A 876 -31.55 6.48 -28.33
CA GLU A 876 -32.46 5.94 -27.31
C GLU A 876 -33.66 5.22 -27.96
N ALA A 877 -33.38 4.45 -29.01
CA ALA A 877 -34.37 3.78 -29.82
C ALA A 877 -33.92 2.36 -30.14
N PRO A 878 -34.87 1.43 -30.35
CA PRO A 878 -34.57 0.02 -30.58
C PRO A 878 -33.63 -0.19 -31.77
N GLY A 879 -32.54 -0.93 -31.52
CA GLY A 879 -31.57 -1.32 -32.53
C GLY A 879 -30.26 -0.52 -32.54
N SER A 880 -30.11 0.50 -31.69
CA SER A 880 -28.80 1.09 -31.38
C SER A 880 -27.96 0.16 -30.50
N THR A 881 -26.64 0.36 -30.46
CA THR A 881 -25.74 -0.39 -29.58
C THR A 881 -26.15 -0.24 -28.10
N LEU A 882 -26.49 0.98 -27.66
CA LEU A 882 -26.98 1.29 -26.33
C LEU A 882 -28.27 0.54 -25.98
N ALA A 883 -29.27 0.60 -26.84
CA ALA A 883 -30.57 -0.04 -26.62
C ALA A 883 -30.45 -1.57 -26.55
N ILE A 884 -29.54 -2.16 -27.34
CA ILE A 884 -29.28 -3.61 -27.33
C ILE A 884 -28.63 -4.02 -26.00
N ALA A 885 -27.68 -3.23 -25.49
CA ALA A 885 -27.05 -3.48 -24.20
C ALA A 885 -28.08 -3.37 -23.05
N MET A 886 -28.90 -2.32 -23.07
CA MET A 886 -29.98 -2.10 -22.10
C MET A 886 -30.97 -3.27 -22.06
N ASP A 887 -31.47 -3.74 -23.22
CA ASP A 887 -32.38 -4.89 -23.29
C ASP A 887 -31.76 -6.15 -22.67
N GLY A 888 -30.43 -6.31 -22.82
CA GLY A 888 -29.67 -7.35 -22.15
C GLY A 888 -29.69 -7.20 -20.63
N ALA A 889 -29.39 -6.00 -20.13
CA ALA A 889 -29.35 -5.67 -18.71
C ALA A 889 -30.70 -5.82 -17.99
N ARG A 890 -31.79 -5.54 -18.71
CA ARG A 890 -33.17 -5.67 -18.22
C ARG A 890 -33.69 -7.11 -18.32
N GLY A 891 -32.93 -8.02 -18.93
CA GLY A 891 -33.33 -9.42 -19.13
C GLY A 891 -34.40 -9.61 -20.21
N GLY A 892 -34.61 -8.60 -21.06
CA GLY A 892 -35.61 -8.60 -22.12
C GLY A 892 -35.92 -7.19 -22.63
N HIS A 893 -36.61 -7.16 -23.77
CA HIS A 893 -37.07 -5.95 -24.43
C HIS A 893 -38.49 -5.59 -23.98
N TYR A 894 -38.66 -4.39 -23.41
CA TYR A 894 -39.91 -3.88 -22.85
C TYR A 894 -40.14 -2.44 -23.28
N GLU A 895 -41.16 -2.23 -24.13
CA GLU A 895 -41.61 -0.94 -24.66
C GLU A 895 -43.07 -0.69 -24.31
N GLU A 896 -43.43 0.58 -24.24
CA GLU A 896 -44.81 1.07 -24.20
C GLU A 896 -45.62 0.67 -25.45
N ASN A 897 -46.94 0.47 -25.30
CA ASN A 897 -47.82 0.16 -26.45
C ASN A 897 -48.30 1.41 -27.18
N ASP A 898 -48.52 2.48 -26.42
CA ASP A 898 -48.81 3.84 -26.86
C ASP A 898 -48.10 4.79 -25.89
N ILE A 899 -47.53 5.90 -26.38
CA ILE A 899 -46.79 6.85 -25.52
C ILE A 899 -47.73 7.59 -24.56
N ASP A 900 -49.02 7.67 -24.91
CA ASP A 900 -50.09 8.20 -24.05
C ASP A 900 -50.35 7.28 -22.82
N ASP A 901 -49.85 6.03 -22.81
CA ASP A 901 -49.99 5.08 -21.69
C ASP A 901 -49.05 5.40 -20.52
N CYS A 902 -48.15 6.38 -20.68
CA CYS A 902 -47.08 6.73 -19.73
C CYS A 902 -47.49 7.84 -18.74
N GLU A 903 -48.75 8.28 -18.77
CA GLU A 903 -49.32 9.19 -17.77
C GLU A 903 -49.68 8.43 -16.47
N GLU A 904 -49.57 9.09 -15.30
CA GLU A 904 -49.71 8.52 -13.94
C GLU A 904 -50.96 7.63 -13.68
N GLU A 905 -52.00 7.69 -14.53
CA GLU A 905 -53.27 6.99 -14.34
C GLU A 905 -53.47 5.69 -15.18
N GLU A 906 -52.63 5.35 -16.17
CA GLU A 906 -52.94 4.29 -17.16
C GLU A 906 -52.10 2.99 -17.12
N GLY A 907 -50.97 2.92 -16.40
CA GLY A 907 -50.19 1.68 -16.20
C GLY A 907 -48.68 1.91 -16.32
N PRO A 908 -47.83 0.89 -16.11
CA PRO A 908 -46.39 1.07 -16.28
C PRO A 908 -46.03 1.20 -17.78
N CYS A 909 -45.28 2.25 -18.13
CA CYS A 909 -44.94 2.62 -19.50
C CYS A 909 -44.04 1.57 -20.20
N ALA A 910 -42.78 1.44 -19.78
CA ALA A 910 -41.83 0.48 -20.35
C ALA A 910 -41.43 -0.66 -19.38
N LEU A 911 -42.15 -0.91 -18.27
CA LEU A 911 -41.77 -1.92 -17.27
C LEU A 911 -42.31 -3.34 -17.59
N PRO A 912 -41.60 -4.41 -17.18
CA PRO A 912 -42.10 -5.78 -17.30
C PRO A 912 -43.35 -6.03 -16.42
N THR A 913 -44.44 -6.55 -17.02
CA THR A 913 -45.75 -6.80 -16.35
C THR A 913 -45.72 -7.82 -15.20
N GLY A 914 -44.55 -8.38 -14.86
CA GLY A 914 -44.33 -9.35 -13.78
C GLY A 914 -43.10 -9.07 -12.92
N GLY A 915 -42.49 -7.88 -13.03
CA GLY A 915 -41.18 -7.57 -12.46
C GLY A 915 -40.02 -8.02 -13.34
N TYR A 916 -38.82 -7.51 -13.04
CA TYR A 916 -37.59 -7.88 -13.73
C TYR A 916 -37.18 -9.34 -13.45
N SER A 917 -36.33 -9.91 -14.31
CA SER A 917 -35.82 -11.27 -14.16
C SER A 917 -34.77 -11.33 -13.03
N GLU A 918 -34.59 -12.47 -12.36
CA GLU A 918 -33.48 -12.69 -11.41
C GLU A 918 -32.09 -12.60 -12.07
N SER A 919 -32.03 -12.49 -13.39
CA SER A 919 -30.79 -12.33 -14.18
C SER A 919 -30.58 -10.91 -14.70
N SER A 920 -31.49 -9.99 -14.37
CA SER A 920 -31.37 -8.58 -14.71
C SER A 920 -30.49 -7.89 -13.67
N TRP A 921 -29.76 -6.85 -14.07
CA TRP A 921 -28.94 -6.02 -13.15
C TRP A 921 -29.29 -4.53 -13.26
N TYR A 922 -30.21 -4.19 -14.17
CA TYR A 922 -30.81 -2.88 -14.32
C TYR A 922 -32.32 -3.00 -14.09
N HIS A 923 -32.78 -2.35 -13.02
CA HIS A 923 -34.07 -2.53 -12.35
C HIS A 923 -34.87 -1.25 -12.19
N TYR A 924 -34.53 -0.19 -12.92
CA TYR A 924 -35.21 1.11 -12.84
C TYR A 924 -36.73 0.95 -12.91
N ASP A 925 -37.42 1.45 -11.87
CA ASP A 925 -38.81 1.12 -11.59
C ASP A 925 -39.79 2.30 -11.74
N ASP A 926 -39.32 3.42 -12.30
CA ASP A 926 -40.19 4.55 -12.64
C ASP A 926 -41.25 4.14 -13.67
N GLY A 927 -42.50 4.16 -13.23
CA GLY A 927 -43.66 3.79 -14.03
C GLY A 927 -44.01 4.79 -15.14
N THR A 928 -43.46 6.01 -15.08
CA THR A 928 -43.68 7.09 -16.06
C THR A 928 -42.63 7.11 -17.18
N CYS A 929 -41.53 6.37 -16.99
CA CYS A 929 -40.39 6.33 -17.90
C CYS A 929 -40.67 5.43 -19.12
N ASP A 930 -40.61 6.02 -20.32
CA ASP A 930 -40.72 5.33 -21.61
C ASP A 930 -39.42 4.64 -22.02
N TYR A 931 -39.43 3.91 -23.15
CA TYR A 931 -38.24 3.19 -23.61
C TYR A 931 -37.03 4.11 -23.81
N SER A 932 -37.25 5.35 -24.26
CA SER A 932 -36.19 6.33 -24.47
C SER A 932 -35.57 6.71 -23.14
N CYS A 933 -36.41 7.08 -22.18
CA CYS A 933 -36.02 7.40 -20.81
C CYS A 933 -35.25 6.24 -20.15
N MET A 934 -35.69 5.00 -20.31
CA MET A 934 -34.96 3.82 -19.79
C MET A 934 -33.54 3.72 -20.36
N ALA A 935 -33.35 4.09 -21.63
CA ALA A 935 -32.03 4.06 -22.27
C ALA A 935 -31.14 5.20 -21.78
N THR A 936 -31.70 6.38 -21.52
CA THR A 936 -31.01 7.53 -20.90
C THR A 936 -30.46 7.14 -19.54
N GLU A 937 -31.33 6.62 -18.68
CA GLU A 937 -31.03 6.21 -17.31
C GLU A 937 -30.00 5.08 -17.28
N TYR A 938 -30.16 4.07 -18.14
CA TYR A 938 -29.19 3.00 -18.26
C TYR A 938 -27.78 3.49 -18.61
N LEU A 939 -27.65 4.42 -19.56
CA LEU A 939 -26.36 5.01 -19.91
C LEU A 939 -25.79 5.83 -18.76
N TYR A 940 -26.63 6.59 -18.04
CA TYR A 940 -26.23 7.32 -16.85
C TYR A 940 -25.66 6.38 -15.78
N TRP A 941 -26.42 5.34 -15.40
CA TRP A 941 -25.99 4.37 -14.41
C TRP A 941 -24.69 3.67 -14.80
N ALA A 942 -24.56 3.25 -16.06
CA ALA A 942 -23.36 2.61 -16.57
C ALA A 942 -22.15 3.55 -16.60
N LEU A 943 -22.30 4.76 -17.15
CA LEU A 943 -21.17 5.69 -17.27
C LEU A 943 -20.70 6.18 -15.91
N THR A 944 -21.63 6.57 -15.03
CA THR A 944 -21.24 7.07 -13.69
C THR A 944 -20.67 5.97 -12.79
N THR A 945 -21.09 4.72 -12.96
CA THR A 945 -20.43 3.56 -12.35
C THR A 945 -19.02 3.37 -12.91
N HIS A 946 -18.86 3.44 -14.23
CA HIS A 946 -17.55 3.33 -14.89
C HIS A 946 -16.57 4.42 -14.45
N LEU A 947 -17.08 5.62 -14.14
CA LEU A 947 -16.32 6.77 -13.65
C LEU A 947 -16.12 6.79 -12.12
N GLY A 948 -16.66 5.80 -11.40
CA GLY A 948 -16.48 5.67 -9.95
C GLY A 948 -17.36 6.59 -9.10
N ALA A 949 -18.46 7.11 -9.64
CA ALA A 949 -19.42 7.92 -8.88
C ALA A 949 -20.26 7.06 -7.92
N GLN A 950 -20.53 5.80 -8.28
CA GLN A 950 -21.41 4.92 -7.50
C GLN A 950 -20.67 4.19 -6.37
N SER A 951 -19.34 4.13 -6.41
CA SER A 951 -18.48 3.46 -5.42
C SER A 951 -18.25 4.25 -4.13
N ASP A 952 -18.89 5.42 -3.97
CA ASP A 952 -18.79 6.24 -2.77
C ASP A 952 -19.56 5.65 -1.59
N SER A 953 -19.03 5.86 -0.37
CA SER A 953 -19.53 5.25 0.87
C SER A 953 -21.03 5.51 1.08
N GLY A 954 -21.86 4.48 0.86
CA GLY A 954 -23.31 4.50 1.04
C GLY A 954 -24.14 4.67 -0.24
N ARG A 955 -23.58 5.21 -1.34
CA ARG A 955 -24.31 5.41 -2.62
C ARG A 955 -24.69 4.07 -3.25
N CYS A 956 -23.73 3.17 -3.34
CA CYS A 956 -23.88 1.77 -3.74
C CYS A 956 -25.11 1.09 -3.14
N TYR A 957 -25.35 1.33 -1.84
CA TYR A 957 -26.48 0.77 -1.12
C TYR A 957 -27.81 1.43 -1.51
N TRP A 958 -27.84 2.76 -1.66
CA TRP A 958 -29.06 3.51 -1.97
C TRP A 958 -29.64 3.21 -3.35
N ILE A 959 -28.80 2.83 -4.31
CA ILE A 959 -29.20 2.59 -5.70
C ILE A 959 -29.41 1.11 -6.03
N SER A 960 -29.09 0.20 -5.08
CA SER A 960 -29.02 -1.25 -5.33
C SER A 960 -30.34 -1.90 -5.78
N GLU A 961 -31.48 -1.26 -5.52
CA GLU A 961 -32.80 -1.71 -5.98
C GLU A 961 -33.05 -1.39 -7.47
N GLU A 962 -32.28 -0.46 -8.05
CA GLU A 962 -32.40 -0.01 -9.44
C GLU A 962 -31.18 -0.38 -10.31
N TRP A 963 -30.00 -0.53 -9.71
CA TRP A 963 -28.74 -0.78 -10.41
C TRP A 963 -27.76 -1.60 -9.55
N GLU A 964 -27.34 -2.77 -10.05
CA GLU A 964 -26.48 -3.69 -9.28
C GLU A 964 -24.97 -3.43 -9.37
N PRO A 965 -24.34 -3.20 -10.54
CA PRO A 965 -22.89 -3.06 -10.61
C PRO A 965 -22.47 -1.68 -10.10
N CYS A 966 -21.72 -1.64 -9.01
CA CYS A 966 -21.44 -0.43 -8.27
C CYS A 966 -20.00 0.10 -8.44
N THR A 967 -19.08 -0.78 -8.84
CA THR A 967 -17.71 -0.40 -9.23
C THR A 967 -17.51 -0.59 -10.73
N ARG A 968 -16.48 0.06 -11.28
CA ARG A 968 -16.09 -0.09 -12.69
C ARG A 968 -15.84 -1.56 -13.04
N GLU A 969 -15.24 -2.32 -12.13
CA GLU A 969 -14.90 -3.72 -12.27
C GLU A 969 -16.16 -4.59 -12.29
N GLN A 970 -17.09 -4.33 -11.36
CA GLN A 970 -18.39 -5.03 -11.34
C GLN A 970 -19.17 -4.78 -12.63
N LEU A 971 -19.14 -3.54 -13.15
CA LEU A 971 -19.78 -3.21 -14.42
C LEU A 971 -19.14 -3.93 -15.60
N ALA A 972 -17.81 -3.98 -15.66
CA ALA A 972 -17.09 -4.69 -16.73
C ALA A 972 -17.38 -6.21 -16.74
N GLN A 973 -17.59 -6.80 -15.56
CA GLN A 973 -17.95 -8.21 -15.44
C GLN A 973 -19.43 -8.48 -15.78
N THR A 974 -20.32 -7.61 -15.32
CA THR A 974 -21.77 -7.78 -15.42
C THR A 974 -22.29 -7.39 -16.80
N ASP A 975 -21.76 -6.30 -17.35
CA ASP A 975 -22.21 -5.69 -18.59
C ASP A 975 -21.03 -5.27 -19.50
N PRO A 976 -20.28 -6.24 -20.04
CA PRO A 976 -19.17 -5.93 -20.95
C PRO A 976 -19.63 -5.23 -22.24
N ALA A 977 -20.92 -5.31 -22.59
CA ALA A 977 -21.46 -4.66 -23.78
C ALA A 977 -21.51 -3.13 -23.61
N ILE A 978 -22.05 -2.64 -22.49
CA ILE A 978 -22.05 -1.19 -22.23
C ILE A 978 -20.66 -0.65 -21.95
N VAL A 979 -19.79 -1.41 -21.27
CA VAL A 979 -18.38 -1.02 -21.07
C VAL A 979 -17.66 -0.88 -22.41
N SER A 980 -17.83 -1.83 -23.33
CA SER A 980 -17.25 -1.71 -24.67
C SER A 980 -17.76 -0.48 -25.43
N LEU A 981 -19.03 -0.10 -25.26
CA LEU A 981 -19.58 1.11 -25.88
C LEU A 981 -18.97 2.38 -25.26
N ILE A 982 -18.88 2.45 -23.93
CA ILE A 982 -18.25 3.56 -23.20
C ILE A 982 -16.77 3.70 -23.60
N GLU A 983 -16.01 2.60 -23.58
CA GLU A 983 -14.57 2.60 -23.87
C GLU A 983 -14.23 2.93 -25.32
N SER A 984 -15.09 2.54 -26.27
CA SER A 984 -14.89 2.87 -27.69
C SER A 984 -15.38 4.26 -28.12
N SER A 985 -16.02 5.01 -27.21
CA SER A 985 -16.57 6.34 -27.46
C SER A 985 -15.66 7.48 -26.94
N THR A 986 -16.11 8.71 -27.13
CA THR A 986 -15.50 9.93 -26.58
C THR A 986 -16.14 10.41 -25.29
N LEU A 987 -16.98 9.58 -24.65
CA LEU A 987 -17.56 9.90 -23.34
C LEU A 987 -16.44 10.17 -22.32
N ALA A 988 -16.74 11.05 -21.36
CA ALA A 988 -15.79 11.48 -20.33
C ALA A 988 -15.10 10.28 -19.66
N ARG A 989 -13.82 10.45 -19.33
CA ARG A 989 -12.96 9.44 -18.70
C ARG A 989 -12.73 9.68 -17.21
N SER A 990 -13.06 10.87 -16.73
CA SER A 990 -12.99 11.25 -15.32
C SER A 990 -14.35 11.78 -14.84
N LEU A 991 -14.63 11.60 -13.55
CA LEU A 991 -15.85 12.15 -12.94
C LEU A 991 -15.65 13.65 -12.66
N PRO A 992 -16.51 14.55 -13.16
CA PRO A 992 -16.36 15.99 -12.91
C PRO A 992 -16.52 16.32 -11.43
N SER A 993 -15.64 17.18 -10.89
CA SER A 993 -15.66 17.60 -9.48
C SER A 993 -16.41 18.92 -9.22
N GLY A 994 -16.85 19.60 -10.28
CA GLY A 994 -17.39 20.96 -10.21
C GLY A 994 -16.34 22.08 -10.22
N GLY A 995 -15.05 21.73 -10.23
CA GLY A 995 -13.96 22.62 -10.61
C GLY A 995 -13.51 22.26 -12.02
N HIS A 996 -13.89 23.05 -13.03
CA HIS A 996 -13.39 22.85 -14.41
C HIS A 996 -11.89 23.18 -14.56
N CYS A 997 -11.27 23.62 -13.47
CA CYS A 997 -9.90 23.34 -13.10
C CYS A 997 -9.97 22.94 -11.62
N PRO A 998 -9.34 21.86 -11.14
CA PRO A 998 -9.07 21.77 -9.71
C PRO A 998 -8.33 23.05 -9.33
N ASP A 999 -8.73 23.70 -8.23
CA ASP A 999 -7.97 24.80 -7.68
C ASP A 999 -6.49 24.42 -7.71
N ASN A 1000 -5.71 25.20 -8.45
CA ASN A 1000 -4.26 25.16 -8.40
C ASN A 1000 -3.90 25.08 -6.90
N PRO A 1001 -3.14 24.08 -6.41
CA PRO A 1001 -2.63 24.15 -5.06
C PRO A 1001 -1.72 25.38 -5.02
N GLY A 1002 -2.23 26.48 -4.47
CA GLY A 1002 -1.45 27.70 -4.28
C GLY A 1002 -1.98 28.96 -4.96
N ASP A 1003 -3.06 29.54 -4.43
CA ASP A 1003 -3.25 31.01 -4.53
C ASP A 1003 -2.35 31.78 -3.52
N ASN A 1004 -1.28 31.13 -3.02
CA ASN A 1004 -0.18 31.79 -2.33
C ASN A 1004 1.19 31.39 -2.87
N ASP A 1005 1.24 30.65 -3.99
CA ASP A 1005 2.51 30.12 -4.46
C ASP A 1005 3.34 31.12 -5.27
N ILE A 1006 4.38 31.63 -4.61
CA ILE A 1006 5.34 32.53 -5.22
C ILE A 1006 6.43 31.65 -5.83
N GLN A 1007 6.48 31.59 -7.15
CA GLN A 1007 7.50 30.85 -7.88
C GLN A 1007 8.87 31.54 -7.76
N GLY A 1008 9.91 30.76 -7.49
CA GLY A 1008 11.30 31.24 -7.54
C GLY A 1008 12.27 30.32 -6.80
N CYS A 1009 13.57 30.46 -7.11
CA CYS A 1009 14.60 29.63 -6.50
C CYS A 1009 14.52 29.60 -4.95
N MET A 1010 14.28 28.41 -4.38
CA MET A 1010 14.20 28.23 -2.92
C MET A 1010 15.51 27.75 -2.28
N ASN A 1011 16.54 27.46 -3.08
CA ASN A 1011 17.86 27.11 -2.57
C ASN A 1011 18.57 28.32 -1.96
N VAL A 1012 18.68 28.37 -0.63
CA VAL A 1012 19.30 29.48 0.14
C VAL A 1012 20.76 29.78 -0.24
N ASN A 1013 21.45 28.82 -0.86
CA ASN A 1013 22.84 28.95 -1.29
C ASN A 1013 22.97 29.44 -2.75
N ALA A 1014 21.87 29.50 -3.50
CA ALA A 1014 21.84 30.05 -4.85
C ALA A 1014 21.88 31.59 -4.82
N THR A 1015 22.53 32.16 -5.82
CA THR A 1015 22.70 33.60 -5.97
C THR A 1015 21.41 34.35 -6.27
N ASN A 1016 20.37 33.67 -6.76
CA ASN A 1016 19.03 34.20 -7.03
C ASN A 1016 17.95 33.63 -6.10
N TYR A 1017 18.33 33.16 -4.91
CA TYR A 1017 17.39 32.73 -3.87
C TYR A 1017 16.29 33.77 -3.61
N ASN A 1018 15.04 33.33 -3.70
CA ASN A 1018 13.85 34.12 -3.40
C ASN A 1018 13.26 33.64 -2.08
N GLN A 1019 13.51 34.39 -1.01
CA GLN A 1019 13.01 34.07 0.34
C GLN A 1019 11.48 34.07 0.49
N ASN A 1020 10.77 34.61 -0.49
CA ASN A 1020 9.31 34.64 -0.49
C ASN A 1020 8.74 33.54 -1.39
N ALA A 1021 9.59 32.80 -2.11
CA ALA A 1021 9.12 31.69 -2.91
C ALA A 1021 8.66 30.55 -2.01
N THR A 1022 7.52 29.97 -2.36
CA THR A 1022 6.92 28.82 -1.67
C THR A 1022 6.97 27.56 -2.53
N VAL A 1023 7.32 27.70 -3.81
CA VAL A 1023 7.59 26.61 -4.77
C VAL A 1023 8.87 26.92 -5.55
N ASP A 1024 9.78 25.94 -5.62
CA ASP A 1024 11.05 26.06 -6.35
C ASP A 1024 10.81 25.81 -7.83
N ASP A 1025 11.01 26.84 -8.65
CA ASP A 1025 10.76 26.81 -10.09
C ASP A 1025 11.94 26.27 -10.91
N GLY A 1026 12.93 25.66 -10.25
CA GLY A 1026 14.12 25.12 -10.87
C GLY A 1026 15.09 26.19 -11.39
N SER A 1027 14.85 27.48 -11.09
CA SER A 1027 15.67 28.58 -11.59
C SER A 1027 16.96 28.83 -10.81
N CYS A 1028 17.31 28.00 -9.83
CA CYS A 1028 18.44 28.24 -8.92
C CYS A 1028 19.82 28.31 -9.61
N ILE A 1029 20.49 29.46 -9.45
CA ILE A 1029 21.83 29.74 -9.98
C ILE A 1029 22.85 29.64 -8.84
N MET A 1030 23.59 28.53 -8.79
CA MET A 1030 24.60 28.29 -7.76
C MET A 1030 25.90 29.09 -8.02
N PRO A 1031 26.57 29.60 -6.97
CA PRO A 1031 27.87 30.26 -7.12
C PRO A 1031 28.96 29.25 -7.54
N GLU A 1032 29.85 29.65 -8.45
CA GLU A 1032 30.99 28.81 -8.86
C GLU A 1032 31.93 28.53 -7.66
N PRO A 1033 32.47 27.30 -7.53
CA PRO A 1033 33.40 26.95 -6.45
C PRO A 1033 34.73 27.71 -6.59
N GLU A 1034 35.26 28.23 -5.47
CA GLU A 1034 36.58 28.88 -5.46
C GLU A 1034 37.68 27.88 -5.86
N PRO A 1035 38.66 28.30 -6.70
CA PRO A 1035 39.73 27.40 -7.13
C PRO A 1035 40.66 27.05 -5.97
N GLU A 1036 40.99 25.77 -5.85
CA GLU A 1036 41.90 25.24 -4.82
C GLU A 1036 43.30 25.90 -4.88
N PRO A 1037 43.95 26.11 -3.72
CA PRO A 1037 45.29 26.69 -3.67
C PRO A 1037 46.34 25.72 -4.23
N GLU A 1038 47.24 26.25 -5.07
CA GLU A 1038 48.32 25.46 -5.70
C GLU A 1038 49.23 24.75 -4.67
N PRO A 1039 49.67 23.50 -4.96
CA PRO A 1039 50.54 22.74 -4.08
C PRO A 1039 51.99 23.28 -4.09
N GLU A 1040 52.62 23.29 -2.91
CA GLU A 1040 54.04 23.65 -2.76
C GLU A 1040 54.96 22.66 -3.52
N PRO A 1041 56.09 23.13 -4.09
CA PRO A 1041 56.95 22.30 -4.92
C PRO A 1041 57.81 21.34 -4.11
N GLU A 1042 57.89 20.09 -4.56
CA GLU A 1042 58.79 19.07 -4.01
C GLU A 1042 60.27 19.38 -4.28
N PRO A 1043 61.19 18.99 -3.36
CA PRO A 1043 62.62 19.18 -3.54
C PRO A 1043 63.24 18.06 -4.40
N GLU A 1044 64.07 18.48 -5.37
CA GLU A 1044 64.80 17.62 -6.30
C GLU A 1044 65.71 16.57 -5.63
N GLU A 1045 65.75 15.39 -6.26
CA GLU A 1045 66.71 14.30 -6.03
C GLU A 1045 68.17 14.77 -6.02
N ASN A 1046 68.95 14.24 -5.07
CA ASN A 1046 70.38 14.03 -5.28
C ASN A 1046 70.73 12.56 -5.07
N THR A 1047 71.44 12.08 -6.06
CA THR A 1047 71.90 10.73 -6.39
C THR A 1047 72.89 10.10 -5.40
N GLU A 1048 72.94 8.76 -5.47
CA GLU A 1048 74.11 7.88 -5.34
C GLU A 1048 74.67 7.53 -3.93
N LEU A 1049 74.51 6.26 -3.51
CA LEU A 1049 75.58 5.23 -3.40
C LEU A 1049 75.18 3.99 -2.55
N ASP A 1050 75.08 2.83 -3.22
CA ASP A 1050 75.69 1.49 -2.97
C ASP A 1050 75.73 0.83 -1.55
N PRO A 1051 75.89 -0.52 -1.43
CA PRO A 1051 75.07 -1.39 -0.59
C PRO A 1051 75.94 -2.10 0.48
N ASP A 1052 75.43 -3.19 1.06
CA ASP A 1052 76.08 -4.08 2.03
C ASP A 1052 76.20 -3.57 3.49
N SER A 1053 75.42 -4.14 4.40
CA SER A 1053 75.94 -5.17 5.31
C SER A 1053 74.92 -5.68 6.32
N LYS A 1054 75.08 -6.97 6.59
CA LYS A 1054 74.43 -7.85 7.58
C LYS A 1054 74.31 -7.25 8.99
N GLY A 1055 73.27 -7.70 9.73
CA GLY A 1055 73.45 -8.17 11.11
C GLY A 1055 72.43 -7.71 12.15
N ASP A 1056 71.52 -8.62 12.49
CA ASP A 1056 70.98 -8.98 13.81
C ASP A 1056 70.45 -7.94 14.84
N ASN A 1057 69.20 -8.20 15.24
CA ASN A 1057 68.58 -8.15 16.59
C ASN A 1057 68.70 -6.89 17.48
N TYR A 1058 67.56 -6.23 17.76
CA TYR A 1058 66.80 -6.32 19.03
C TYR A 1058 65.60 -5.33 19.03
N SER A 1059 64.58 -5.68 19.80
CA SER A 1059 63.33 -4.96 20.13
C SER A 1059 63.42 -3.47 20.46
N SER A 1060 62.38 -2.68 20.13
CA SER A 1060 61.42 -2.04 21.06
C SER A 1060 60.85 -0.70 20.55
N GLU A 1061 59.53 -0.55 20.73
CA GLU A 1061 58.79 0.71 21.01
C GLU A 1061 58.44 1.73 19.91
N SER A 1062 57.10 1.90 19.79
CA SER A 1062 56.34 3.17 19.85
C SER A 1062 55.84 3.81 18.55
N SER A 1063 54.54 4.07 18.52
CA SER A 1063 54.01 5.45 18.46
C SER A 1063 52.50 5.49 18.75
N SER A 1064 52.17 5.77 20.02
CA SER A 1064 50.88 6.35 20.42
C SER A 1064 51.10 7.85 20.64
N PHE A 1065 50.76 8.72 19.68
CA PHE A 1065 50.85 10.17 19.90
C PHE A 1065 49.80 10.96 19.11
N THR A 1066 48.54 10.55 19.21
CA THR A 1066 47.40 11.40 18.77
C THR A 1066 46.27 11.41 19.81
N ALA A 1067 46.00 10.30 20.51
CA ALA A 1067 44.94 10.21 21.53
C ALA A 1067 45.19 11.03 22.81
N ILE A 1068 46.45 11.30 23.17
CA ILE A 1068 46.79 11.98 24.46
C ILE A 1068 46.47 13.48 24.43
N ARG A 1069 46.43 14.13 23.24
CA ARG A 1069 46.12 15.57 23.15
C ARG A 1069 44.63 15.88 23.33
N ILE A 1070 43.74 14.99 22.87
CA ILE A 1070 42.29 15.17 22.99
C ILE A 1070 41.84 14.98 24.44
N ILE A 1071 42.41 13.98 25.13
CA ILE A 1071 42.11 13.72 26.55
C ILE A 1071 42.57 14.87 27.46
N LEU A 1072 43.71 15.51 27.17
CA LEU A 1072 44.19 16.66 27.94
C LEU A 1072 43.33 17.92 27.78
N LEU A 1073 42.72 18.13 26.61
CA LEU A 1073 41.80 19.25 26.36
C LEU A 1073 40.45 19.05 27.07
N LEU A 1074 39.92 17.83 27.07
CA LEU A 1074 38.69 17.48 27.80
C LEU A 1074 38.86 17.61 29.32
N ILE A 1075 40.02 17.21 29.86
CA ILE A 1075 40.32 17.36 31.29
C ILE A 1075 40.45 18.85 31.68
N LEU A 1076 41.02 19.70 30.81
CA LEU A 1076 41.08 21.14 31.06
C LEU A 1076 39.68 21.79 31.03
N GLY A 1077 38.81 21.38 30.11
CA GLY A 1077 37.43 21.86 30.02
C GLY A 1077 36.62 21.51 31.27
N LEU A 1078 36.73 20.27 31.75
CA LEU A 1078 36.07 19.81 32.97
C LEU A 1078 36.59 20.50 34.24
N MET A 1079 37.88 20.84 34.31
CA MET A 1079 38.43 21.60 35.44
C MET A 1079 37.91 23.05 35.48
N ILE A 1080 37.67 23.69 34.33
CA ILE A 1080 37.14 25.05 34.26
C ILE A 1080 35.67 25.10 34.71
N ILE A 1081 34.88 24.10 34.33
CA ILE A 1081 33.48 23.96 34.76
C ILE A 1081 33.40 23.66 36.26
N HIS A 1082 34.29 22.80 36.78
CA HIS A 1082 34.34 22.50 38.22
C HIS A 1082 34.76 23.71 39.08
N PHE A 1083 35.61 24.60 38.54
CA PHE A 1083 36.01 25.84 39.22
C PHE A 1083 34.92 26.92 39.18
N ALA A 1084 34.08 26.94 38.12
CA ALA A 1084 32.93 27.83 38.02
C ALA A 1084 31.81 27.44 38.99
N ILE A 1085 31.54 26.13 39.15
CA ILE A 1085 30.48 25.62 40.04
C ILE A 1085 30.87 25.79 41.53
N ASN A 1086 32.14 25.59 41.90
CA ASN A 1086 32.60 25.77 43.29
C ASN A 1086 32.70 27.25 43.72
N LYS A 1087 32.69 28.20 42.77
CA LYS A 1087 32.66 29.65 43.09
C LYS A 1087 31.23 30.15 43.36
N MET A 1088 30.20 29.40 42.95
CA MET A 1088 28.79 29.75 43.18
C MET A 1088 28.19 29.16 44.46
N ARG A 1089 28.87 28.22 45.13
CA ARG A 1089 28.45 27.65 46.42
C ARG A 1089 29.43 28.01 47.54
N GLY A 1090 29.34 29.25 48.02
CA GLY A 1090 30.13 29.73 49.15
C GLY A 1090 29.36 30.73 50.01
N GLY A 1091 28.71 30.24 51.07
CA GLY A 1091 28.10 31.09 52.10
C GLY A 1091 27.47 30.31 53.25
N GLY A 1092 28.25 30.07 54.32
CA GLY A 1092 27.71 30.08 55.70
C GLY A 1092 27.52 28.76 56.46
N LEU A 1093 28.57 28.34 57.17
CA LEU A 1093 28.65 27.97 58.60
C LEU A 1093 27.51 27.20 59.31
N GLY A 1094 27.87 26.11 60.01
CA GLY A 1094 27.15 25.63 61.20
C GLY A 1094 27.48 24.20 61.62
N GLU A 1095 28.11 24.05 62.79
CA GLU A 1095 28.62 22.82 63.43
C GLU A 1095 27.55 21.78 63.82
N GLY A 1096 27.96 20.51 63.90
CA GLY A 1096 27.20 19.40 64.50
C GLY A 1096 27.76 18.03 64.17
#